data_AF-A0A9N8ESR7-F1
#
_entry.id   AF-A0A9N8ESR7-F1
#
_cell.length_a   1.000
_cell.length_b   1.000
_cell.length_c   1.000
_cell.angle_alpha   90.00
_cell.angle_beta   90.00
_cell.angle_gamma   90.00
#
_symmetry.space_group_name_H-M   'P 1'
#
loop_
_entity.id
_entity.type
_entity.pdbx_description
1 polymer ?
#
loop_
_entity_poly.entity_id
_entity_poly.type
_entity_poly.pdbx_seq_one_letter_code
_entity_poly.pdbx_strand_id
1 'polypeptide(L)'
;MQRQRNLKMSNSSARDLTELFDSTRNDEASVSVQSDNECPCRKQLEAITPESTQAGDLGDRILLAQSHRRSNDDIFGKRMYIVLAFILVPAAILHALVGLALKVVMPRDSNNQKLFNNFLQENTYVDIVKTTVPDVTAWYRSMDGDKTLLPANRRMSVSPSGAACVDRFFQQIEVVVNETSPAHVELAMKSLGLSNSLLTQVALQDLLEKPQPLAPWIEETTSCFAKISVLGHLCDAFESSIGSKPNFDEPHQRHILIYFANIFAVYQTLTSKAMTDISLLSEMSNTMIDLIESREQGYESTYTDPSVQEFANFKYQGITQSLQVLKHAIGENKVSQMTAHSLQINILEAVKVDASLGYRDNARVGLALASAVSVGPVVTDHVVHWKLGHEWVEAYLSWNMAFISGSLPLNLIIKLMIPAVSCTAMETPDGDGFIAPRTLSLALALMHEFPSMSELKDLVDKNSSSADEGLDVATIESLHTFYHSAQSISKDRFDMAHVMGKSNLQHSILPSPSKDTVERMLHELCGTSCYDGSYTMSWTSIESHLNDEDFKTYIGVILYMTAMLTGLGLELFGWDILTRDMGWSTKHETRWWLAQFLFPLFAATSLGLSISRNFMTLPFLAIGLWKFGIPETVSYMYGALYQDVKDPDQAWFKLSWGQLPKLINSVGNIMHHSASILTIVMFLSGAVLADRHMVASIVVLIMQHWFTLLKYKHLYLFCVIEIILEVYFEWVIFSELHYVHSRHPSLGYSSSAMLVAHWMYFFAGMLELAKSLEPKPPSADNETSTSSSKEMDSVMMRLVQSRHADFDSSAVEV
;
A
#
# COMPACT_ATOMS: atom_id res chain seq x y z
N MET A 1 -39.64 0.76 -35.46
CA MET A 1 -40.58 1.30 -34.45
C MET A 1 -39.76 2.08 -33.44
N GLN A 2 -39.45 3.38 -33.54
CA GLN A 2 -40.24 4.61 -33.72
C GLN A 2 -41.03 5.06 -32.47
N ARG A 3 -40.43 6.00 -31.71
CA ARG A 3 -40.97 7.13 -30.88
C ARG A 3 -39.93 7.43 -29.79
N GLN A 4 -39.15 8.52 -29.76
CA GLN A 4 -39.44 9.97 -29.87
C GLN A 4 -40.62 10.45 -29.02
N ARG A 5 -40.31 11.13 -27.91
CA ARG A 5 -41.09 12.25 -27.38
C ARG A 5 -40.19 13.33 -26.78
N ASN A 6 -40.51 14.54 -27.22
CA ASN A 6 -39.98 15.85 -26.86
C ASN A 6 -40.14 16.19 -25.38
N LEU A 7 -39.18 16.94 -24.82
CA LEU A 7 -39.45 18.03 -23.89
C LEU A 7 -38.52 19.21 -24.22
N LYS A 8 -39.15 20.34 -24.51
CA LYS A 8 -38.56 21.64 -24.85
C LYS A 8 -38.97 22.60 -23.73
N MET A 9 -38.06 23.52 -23.37
CA MET A 9 -38.24 24.71 -22.54
C MET A 9 -38.28 24.54 -21.01
N SER A 10 -37.18 24.87 -20.33
CA SER A 10 -37.01 26.23 -19.76
C SER A 10 -35.51 26.54 -19.57
N ASN A 11 -35.06 27.62 -20.18
CA ASN A 11 -33.77 28.25 -19.90
C ASN A 11 -34.08 29.46 -19.02
N SER A 12 -33.79 29.39 -17.73
CA SER A 12 -33.67 30.56 -16.87
C SER A 12 -32.78 30.24 -15.68
N SER A 13 -31.63 30.91 -15.62
CA SER A 13 -30.77 31.16 -14.44
C SER A 13 -29.31 30.85 -14.77
N ALA A 14 -28.63 31.83 -15.38
CA ALA A 14 -27.17 31.99 -15.33
C ALA A 14 -26.78 33.28 -16.08
N ARG A 15 -27.26 34.44 -15.62
CA ARG A 15 -26.69 35.76 -15.92
C ARG A 15 -27.07 36.70 -14.79
N ASP A 16 -26.21 36.77 -13.79
CA ASP A 16 -26.04 37.91 -12.90
C ASP A 16 -24.78 37.64 -12.08
N LEU A 17 -23.71 38.37 -12.40
CA LEU A 17 -22.51 38.69 -11.57
C LEU A 17 -21.33 39.09 -12.48
N THR A 18 -21.55 40.03 -13.41
CA THR A 18 -20.44 40.68 -14.12
C THR A 18 -20.78 42.10 -14.59
N GLU A 19 -21.51 42.87 -13.79
CA GLU A 19 -21.66 44.32 -13.98
C GLU A 19 -21.72 45.00 -12.61
N LEU A 20 -20.56 45.16 -11.96
CA LEU A 20 -20.46 46.02 -10.78
C LEU A 20 -19.04 46.55 -10.55
N PHE A 21 -18.31 46.96 -11.59
CA PHE A 21 -17.09 47.78 -11.46
C PHE A 21 -16.75 48.41 -12.82
N ASP A 22 -17.56 49.36 -13.30
CA ASP A 22 -17.11 50.28 -14.38
C ASP A 22 -17.99 51.53 -14.56
N SER A 23 -18.43 52.15 -13.46
CA SER A 23 -19.08 53.47 -13.54
C SER A 23 -18.73 54.29 -12.30
N THR A 24 -17.64 55.05 -12.37
CA THR A 24 -17.42 56.32 -11.66
C THR A 24 -16.08 56.91 -12.08
N ARG A 25 -15.99 57.35 -13.34
CA ARG A 25 -14.98 58.34 -13.73
C ARG A 25 -15.41 59.01 -15.01
N ASN A 26 -16.09 60.14 -14.86
CA ASN A 26 -16.01 61.31 -15.73
C ASN A 26 -17.01 62.32 -15.18
N ASP A 27 -16.47 63.42 -14.67
CA ASP A 27 -16.98 64.79 -14.75
C ASP A 27 -16.47 65.57 -13.55
N GLU A 28 -15.42 66.39 -13.76
CA GLU A 28 -15.34 67.69 -13.10
C GLU A 28 -14.30 68.60 -13.79
N ALA A 29 -14.88 69.54 -14.54
CA ALA A 29 -14.53 70.96 -14.64
C ALA A 29 -13.05 71.37 -14.85
N SER A 30 -12.81 71.81 -16.09
CA SER A 30 -11.81 72.82 -16.44
C SER A 30 -12.05 74.15 -15.68
N VAL A 31 -11.12 74.54 -14.81
CA VAL A 31 -10.96 75.93 -14.37
C VAL A 31 -9.51 76.34 -14.60
N SER A 32 -9.31 77.18 -15.61
CA SER A 32 -8.04 77.85 -15.88
C SER A 32 -7.84 78.99 -14.90
N VAL A 33 -6.87 78.87 -13.99
CA VAL A 33 -6.32 80.00 -13.24
C VAL A 33 -4.83 80.11 -13.55
N GLN A 34 -4.51 81.17 -14.29
CA GLN A 34 -3.17 81.75 -14.39
C GLN A 34 -2.80 82.35 -13.03
N SER A 35 -1.73 81.85 -12.40
CA SER A 35 -0.99 82.63 -11.42
C SER A 35 0.51 82.34 -11.52
N ASP A 36 1.22 83.29 -12.12
CA ASP A 36 2.65 83.48 -11.93
C ASP A 36 2.90 83.83 -10.45
N ASN A 37 3.72 83.02 -9.77
CA ASN A 37 4.67 83.41 -8.72
C ASN A 37 5.28 82.15 -8.08
N GLU A 38 6.44 81.72 -8.60
CA GLU A 38 7.27 80.69 -7.99
C GLU A 38 7.85 81.18 -6.66
N CYS A 39 7.45 80.54 -5.56
CA CYS A 39 8.04 80.72 -4.24
C CYS A 39 9.34 79.90 -4.12
N PRO A 40 10.48 80.47 -3.66
CA PRO A 40 11.78 79.79 -3.65
C PRO A 40 11.88 78.57 -2.71
N CYS A 41 10.92 78.35 -1.81
CA CYS A 41 10.95 77.23 -0.87
C CYS A 41 10.60 75.87 -1.50
N ARG A 42 10.07 75.83 -2.72
CA ARG A 42 9.74 74.54 -3.39
C ARG A 42 10.97 73.78 -3.86
N LYS A 43 12.08 74.48 -4.16
CA LYS A 43 13.35 73.84 -4.56
C LYS A 43 14.13 73.22 -3.39
N GLN A 44 13.78 73.53 -2.13
CA GLN A 44 14.41 72.89 -0.97
C GLN A 44 13.65 71.67 -0.44
N LEU A 45 12.34 71.55 -0.71
CA LEU A 45 11.58 70.33 -0.38
C LEU A 45 11.68 69.22 -1.45
N GLU A 46 11.99 69.56 -2.71
CA GLU A 46 12.29 68.56 -3.75
C GLU A 46 13.72 67.98 -3.66
N ALA A 47 14.55 68.51 -2.74
CA ALA A 47 15.89 68.00 -2.43
C ALA A 47 15.92 67.02 -1.24
N ILE A 48 14.78 66.78 -0.57
CA ILE A 48 14.63 65.61 0.29
C ILE A 48 14.28 64.46 -0.65
N THR A 49 15.30 63.89 -1.28
CA THR A 49 15.17 62.62 -2.00
C THR A 49 14.46 61.66 -1.06
N PRO A 50 13.31 61.05 -1.45
CA PRO A 50 12.75 59.98 -0.65
C PRO A 50 13.87 58.98 -0.44
N GLU A 51 14.16 58.65 0.83
CA GLU A 51 15.16 57.65 1.20
C GLU A 51 15.13 56.57 0.13
N SER A 52 16.20 56.47 -0.66
CA SER A 52 16.29 55.48 -1.72
C SER A 52 16.10 54.15 -1.01
N THR A 53 14.91 53.57 -1.13
CA THR A 53 14.61 52.27 -0.56
C THR A 53 15.59 51.37 -1.26
N GLN A 54 16.68 50.99 -0.56
CA GLN A 54 17.70 50.12 -1.09
C GLN A 54 16.96 48.92 -1.67
N ALA A 55 17.09 48.74 -2.98
CA ALA A 55 16.50 47.58 -3.63
C ALA A 55 17.05 46.34 -2.92
N GLY A 56 16.20 45.36 -2.63
CA GLY A 56 16.70 44.09 -2.12
C GLY A 56 17.69 43.47 -3.11
N ASP A 57 18.48 42.49 -2.68
CA ASP A 57 19.50 41.82 -3.51
C ASP A 57 18.98 41.38 -4.91
N LEU A 58 17.75 40.88 -5.01
CA LEU A 58 17.13 40.56 -6.30
C LEU A 58 16.91 41.81 -7.18
N GLY A 59 16.46 42.91 -6.59
CA GLY A 59 16.26 44.17 -7.28
C GLY A 59 17.55 44.77 -7.81
N ASP A 60 18.63 44.71 -7.01
CA ASP A 60 19.97 45.12 -7.44
C ASP A 60 20.45 44.33 -8.66
N ARG A 61 20.22 43.01 -8.67
CA ARG A 61 20.56 42.15 -9.83
C ARG A 61 19.77 42.54 -11.08
N ILE A 62 18.48 42.87 -10.94
CA ILE A 62 17.62 43.26 -12.07
C ILE A 62 18.01 44.63 -12.61
N LEU A 63 18.28 45.59 -11.73
CA LEU A 63 18.75 46.93 -12.12
C LEU A 63 20.11 46.87 -12.82
N LEU A 64 21.02 46.02 -12.33
CA LEU A 64 22.29 45.75 -13.00
C LEU A 64 22.07 45.18 -14.39
N ALA A 65 21.21 44.17 -14.53
CA ALA A 65 20.89 43.57 -15.83
C ALA A 65 20.27 44.58 -16.81
N GLN A 66 19.38 45.45 -16.31
CA GLN A 66 18.77 46.51 -17.10
C GLN A 66 19.83 47.52 -17.60
N SER A 67 20.83 47.84 -16.77
CA SER A 67 21.93 48.74 -17.16
C SER A 67 22.80 48.14 -18.28
N HIS A 68 23.12 46.84 -18.20
CA HIS A 68 23.88 46.13 -19.24
C HIS A 68 23.08 45.95 -20.53
N ARG A 69 21.76 45.77 -20.43
CA ARG A 69 20.91 45.60 -21.61
C ARG A 69 20.90 46.87 -22.46
N ARG A 70 20.74 48.03 -21.82
CA ARG A 70 20.79 49.35 -22.50
C ARG A 70 22.11 49.61 -23.23
N SER A 71 23.19 48.93 -22.87
CA SER A 71 24.49 49.08 -23.54
C SER A 71 24.76 48.05 -24.65
N ASN A 72 23.99 46.94 -24.76
CA ASN A 72 24.29 45.83 -25.67
C ASN A 72 23.02 45.05 -26.13
N ASP A 73 22.11 45.71 -26.84
CA ASP A 73 20.75 45.18 -27.14
C ASP A 73 20.71 43.85 -27.94
N ASP A 74 21.66 43.57 -28.83
CA ASP A 74 21.52 42.47 -29.80
C ASP A 74 22.22 41.16 -29.40
N ILE A 75 23.17 41.22 -28.47
CA ILE A 75 23.96 40.06 -28.01
C ILE A 75 23.28 39.35 -26.84
N PHE A 76 22.51 40.09 -26.03
CA PHE A 76 21.96 39.62 -24.77
C PHE A 76 20.96 38.46 -24.95
N GLY A 77 20.00 38.60 -25.88
CA GLY A 77 18.98 37.58 -26.14
C GLY A 77 19.58 36.25 -26.59
N LYS A 78 20.56 36.28 -27.52
CA LYS A 78 21.22 35.07 -28.04
C LYS A 78 21.99 34.31 -26.98
N ARG A 79 22.68 35.02 -26.07
CA ARG A 79 23.44 34.38 -25.00
C ARG A 79 22.55 33.75 -23.92
N MET A 80 21.36 34.31 -23.66
CA MET A 80 20.43 33.74 -22.68
C MET A 80 19.85 32.37 -23.10
N TYR A 81 19.60 32.17 -24.40
CA TYR A 81 19.22 30.84 -24.93
C TYR A 81 20.33 29.80 -24.81
N ILE A 82 21.59 30.23 -24.97
CA ILE A 82 22.75 29.35 -24.73
C ILE A 82 22.81 28.96 -23.26
N VAL A 83 22.61 29.91 -22.34
CA VAL A 83 22.56 29.65 -20.89
C VAL A 83 21.45 28.65 -20.54
N LEU A 84 20.27 28.75 -21.14
CA LEU A 84 19.18 27.78 -20.96
C LEU A 84 19.55 26.37 -21.43
N ALA A 85 20.19 26.26 -22.60
CA ALA A 85 20.68 24.96 -23.08
C ALA A 85 21.76 24.38 -22.15
N PHE A 86 22.64 25.23 -21.61
CA PHE A 86 23.64 24.87 -20.61
C PHE A 86 23.09 24.62 -19.21
N ILE A 87 21.84 24.97 -18.92
CA ILE A 87 21.17 24.65 -17.65
C ILE A 87 20.46 23.30 -17.77
N LEU A 88 19.68 23.11 -18.84
CA LEU A 88 18.81 21.95 -18.99
C LEU A 88 19.60 20.66 -19.26
N VAL A 89 20.67 20.74 -20.06
CA VAL A 89 21.46 19.55 -20.44
C VAL A 89 22.28 19.01 -19.26
N PRO A 90 23.06 19.81 -18.51
CA PRO A 90 23.82 19.32 -17.36
C PRO A 90 22.94 18.90 -16.19
N ALA A 91 21.78 19.51 -15.95
CA ALA A 91 20.86 19.08 -14.90
C ALA A 91 20.37 17.63 -15.16
N ALA A 92 20.04 17.31 -16.41
CA ALA A 92 19.68 15.95 -16.83
C ALA A 92 20.85 14.97 -16.70
N ILE A 93 22.06 15.38 -17.12
CA ILE A 93 23.29 14.56 -17.00
C ILE A 93 23.66 14.32 -15.53
N LEU A 94 23.54 15.33 -14.67
CA LEU A 94 23.89 15.25 -13.25
C LEU A 94 22.98 14.26 -12.51
N HIS A 95 21.67 14.25 -12.80
CA HIS A 95 20.75 13.26 -12.24
C HIS A 95 21.14 11.83 -12.66
N ALA A 96 21.57 11.64 -13.91
CA ALA A 96 22.05 10.33 -14.37
C ALA A 96 23.36 9.90 -13.67
N LEU A 97 24.29 10.84 -13.43
CA LEU A 97 25.58 10.56 -12.77
C LEU A 97 25.43 10.27 -11.28
N VAL A 98 24.59 11.01 -10.55
CA VAL A 98 24.27 10.73 -9.13
C VAL A 98 23.66 9.32 -9.00
N GLY A 99 22.81 8.93 -9.95
CA GLY A 99 22.26 7.58 -9.94
C GLY A 99 23.25 6.46 -10.23
N LEU A 100 24.29 6.74 -11.02
CA LEU A 100 25.37 5.79 -11.24
C LEU A 100 26.25 5.62 -9.99
N ALA A 101 26.55 6.71 -9.27
CA ALA A 101 27.41 6.69 -8.08
C ALA A 101 26.77 5.93 -6.91
N LEU A 102 25.46 6.07 -6.69
CA LEU A 102 24.77 5.38 -5.58
C LEU A 102 24.69 3.86 -5.78
N LYS A 103 24.63 3.38 -7.03
CA LYS A 103 24.75 1.94 -7.35
C LYS A 103 26.10 1.34 -6.95
N VAL A 104 27.15 2.17 -6.86
CA VAL A 104 28.51 1.72 -6.49
C VAL A 104 28.72 1.76 -4.98
N VAL A 105 28.03 2.66 -4.27
CA VAL A 105 28.29 2.94 -2.84
C VAL A 105 27.40 2.14 -1.88
N MET A 106 26.21 1.70 -2.29
CA MET A 106 25.29 0.94 -1.41
C MET A 106 25.46 -0.58 -1.60
N PRO A 107 26.05 -1.32 -0.63
CA PRO A 107 26.14 -2.77 -0.71
C PRO A 107 24.74 -3.39 -0.59
N ARG A 108 24.43 -4.36 -1.45
CA ARG A 108 23.24 -5.21 -1.31
C ARG A 108 23.43 -6.11 -0.07
N ASP A 109 22.84 -5.73 1.06
CA ASP A 109 22.91 -6.56 2.27
C ASP A 109 21.81 -7.64 2.23
N SER A 110 22.23 -8.91 2.19
CA SER A 110 21.37 -10.08 2.05
C SER A 110 20.55 -10.40 3.30
N ASN A 111 20.92 -9.86 4.48
CA ASN A 111 20.24 -10.21 5.73
C ASN A 111 18.91 -9.46 5.92
N ASN A 112 18.79 -8.22 5.41
CA ASN A 112 17.54 -7.47 5.44
C ASN A 112 16.53 -7.94 4.38
N GLN A 113 17.01 -8.67 3.38
CA GLN A 113 16.13 -9.39 2.45
C GLN A 113 15.29 -10.45 3.17
N LYS A 114 15.75 -10.98 4.31
CA LYS A 114 14.99 -11.94 5.12
C LYS A 114 13.84 -11.27 5.90
N LEU A 115 14.04 -10.06 6.43
CA LEU A 115 12.97 -9.27 7.06
C LEU A 115 11.99 -8.70 6.02
N PHE A 116 12.50 -8.31 4.84
CA PHE A 116 11.70 -7.94 3.69
C PHE A 116 10.89 -9.13 3.16
N ASN A 117 11.45 -10.34 3.15
CA ASN A 117 10.72 -11.57 2.83
C ASN A 117 9.60 -11.90 3.82
N ASN A 118 9.70 -11.45 5.08
CA ASN A 118 8.58 -11.53 6.03
C ASN A 118 7.48 -10.49 5.72
N PHE A 119 7.84 -9.35 5.12
CA PHE A 119 6.88 -8.40 4.53
C PHE A 119 6.32 -8.92 3.19
N LEU A 120 7.04 -9.80 2.48
CA LEU A 120 6.59 -10.52 1.28
C LEU A 120 5.51 -11.59 1.57
N GLN A 121 4.84 -11.58 2.72
CA GLN A 121 3.53 -12.25 2.84
C GLN A 121 2.49 -11.69 1.85
N GLU A 122 2.66 -10.44 1.37
CA GLU A 122 1.95 -9.93 0.18
C GLU A 122 2.34 -10.69 -1.10
N ASN A 123 3.57 -11.20 -1.20
CA ASN A 123 4.10 -11.85 -2.40
C ASN A 123 3.64 -13.30 -2.55
N THR A 124 3.46 -14.03 -1.45
CA THR A 124 2.90 -15.40 -1.48
C THR A 124 1.47 -15.40 -1.99
N TYR A 125 0.65 -14.44 -1.53
CA TYR A 125 -0.71 -14.26 -2.07
C TYR A 125 -0.67 -13.87 -3.55
N VAL A 126 0.28 -13.02 -3.95
CA VAL A 126 0.51 -12.68 -5.36
C VAL A 126 0.92 -13.90 -6.18
N ASP A 127 1.74 -14.81 -5.66
CA ASP A 127 2.16 -16.03 -6.36
C ASP A 127 0.99 -17.03 -6.51
N ILE A 128 0.17 -17.19 -5.47
CA ILE A 128 -1.08 -17.98 -5.53
C ILE A 128 -2.01 -17.41 -6.60
N VAL A 129 -2.22 -16.09 -6.61
CA VAL A 129 -3.07 -15.41 -7.59
C VAL A 129 -2.51 -15.58 -9.01
N LYS A 130 -1.20 -15.39 -9.19
CA LYS A 130 -0.49 -15.51 -10.49
C LYS A 130 -0.50 -16.92 -11.07
N THR A 131 -0.66 -17.95 -10.25
CA THR A 131 -0.69 -19.34 -10.70
C THR A 131 -2.13 -19.84 -10.83
N THR A 132 -2.94 -19.64 -9.80
CA THR A 132 -4.29 -20.20 -9.70
C THR A 132 -5.27 -19.52 -10.65
N VAL A 133 -5.28 -18.18 -10.69
CA VAL A 133 -6.31 -17.45 -11.44
C VAL A 133 -6.16 -17.63 -12.96
N PRO A 134 -4.95 -17.59 -13.57
CA PRO A 134 -4.80 -17.92 -14.99
C PRO A 134 -5.24 -19.34 -15.33
N ASP A 135 -4.84 -20.33 -14.53
CA ASP A 135 -5.16 -21.74 -14.78
C ASP A 135 -6.68 -21.97 -14.75
N VAL A 136 -7.36 -21.44 -13.73
CA VAL A 136 -8.82 -21.51 -13.64
C VAL A 136 -9.49 -20.73 -14.77
N THR A 137 -8.96 -19.57 -15.15
CA THR A 137 -9.48 -18.76 -16.27
C THR A 137 -9.37 -19.51 -17.58
N ALA A 138 -8.22 -20.12 -17.86
CA ALA A 138 -7.98 -20.92 -19.05
C ALA A 138 -8.90 -22.14 -19.09
N TRP A 139 -9.03 -22.86 -17.96
CA TRP A 139 -9.96 -23.98 -17.83
C TRP A 139 -11.41 -23.54 -18.05
N TYR A 140 -11.86 -22.47 -17.40
CA TYR A 140 -13.21 -21.96 -17.54
C TYR A 140 -13.54 -21.55 -18.98
N ARG A 141 -12.62 -20.86 -19.66
CA ARG A 141 -12.79 -20.47 -21.07
C ARG A 141 -12.73 -21.66 -22.04
N SER A 142 -12.06 -22.75 -21.65
CA SER A 142 -12.08 -24.01 -22.42
C SER A 142 -13.41 -24.75 -22.30
N MET A 143 -14.24 -24.41 -21.31
CA MET A 143 -15.59 -24.94 -21.24
C MET A 143 -16.43 -24.35 -22.37
N ASP A 144 -17.10 -25.23 -23.12
CA ASP A 144 -17.97 -24.89 -24.23
C ASP A 144 -18.95 -23.75 -23.86
N GLY A 145 -18.89 -22.64 -24.59
CA GLY A 145 -19.29 -21.29 -24.13
C GLY A 145 -20.76 -21.08 -23.78
N ASP A 146 -21.62 -22.06 -24.08
CA ASP A 146 -23.07 -22.01 -23.84
C ASP A 146 -23.51 -22.73 -22.54
N LYS A 147 -22.60 -23.41 -21.83
CA LYS A 147 -22.97 -24.13 -20.61
C LYS A 147 -22.91 -23.20 -19.40
N THR A 148 -24.07 -22.95 -18.79
CA THR A 148 -24.15 -22.31 -17.47
C THR A 148 -23.34 -23.11 -16.45
N LEU A 149 -22.68 -22.45 -15.48
CA LEU A 149 -21.89 -23.17 -14.48
C LEU A 149 -22.74 -24.20 -13.73
N LEU A 150 -23.97 -23.83 -13.36
CA LEU A 150 -24.94 -24.72 -12.74
C LEU A 150 -26.19 -24.87 -13.64
N PRO A 151 -26.79 -26.07 -13.77
CA PRO A 151 -28.00 -26.29 -14.58
C PRO A 151 -29.20 -25.47 -14.07
N ALA A 152 -30.12 -25.00 -14.94
CA ALA A 152 -31.29 -24.23 -14.49
C ALA A 152 -32.35 -25.07 -13.74
N ASN A 153 -32.48 -26.36 -14.08
CA ASN A 153 -33.50 -27.26 -13.54
C ASN A 153 -32.94 -28.14 -12.40
N ARG A 154 -32.65 -27.55 -11.24
CA ARG A 154 -32.11 -28.28 -10.07
C ARG A 154 -33.23 -28.67 -9.11
N ARG A 155 -33.09 -29.82 -8.46
CA ARG A 155 -34.05 -30.32 -7.46
C ARG A 155 -33.61 -29.88 -6.07
N MET A 156 -34.41 -29.05 -5.40
CA MET A 156 -34.13 -28.51 -4.07
C MET A 156 -34.62 -29.41 -2.92
N SER A 157 -35.33 -30.50 -3.21
CA SER A 157 -35.87 -31.38 -2.16
C SER A 157 -34.83 -32.41 -1.71
N VAL A 158 -34.66 -32.55 -0.39
CA VAL A 158 -34.00 -33.70 0.22
C VAL A 158 -34.66 -34.99 -0.29
N SER A 159 -33.89 -35.94 -0.80
CA SER A 159 -34.44 -37.27 -1.07
C SER A 159 -34.70 -37.99 0.25
N PRO A 160 -35.87 -38.60 0.47
CA PRO A 160 -36.09 -39.46 1.64
C PRO A 160 -35.04 -40.57 1.79
N SER A 161 -34.46 -41.05 0.67
CA SER A 161 -33.34 -42.00 0.68
C SER A 161 -32.08 -41.42 1.30
N GLY A 162 -31.77 -40.15 0.98
CA GLY A 162 -30.57 -39.46 1.42
C GLY A 162 -30.59 -39.13 2.91
N ALA A 163 -31.72 -38.67 3.45
CA ALA A 163 -31.88 -38.50 4.90
C ALA A 163 -31.69 -39.84 5.62
N ALA A 164 -32.32 -40.91 5.12
CA ALA A 164 -32.13 -42.25 5.67
C ALA A 164 -30.69 -42.77 5.52
N CYS A 165 -29.95 -42.34 4.50
CA CYS A 165 -28.53 -42.66 4.32
C CYS A 165 -27.68 -42.02 5.42
N VAL A 166 -27.88 -40.72 5.69
CA VAL A 166 -27.22 -39.99 6.77
C VAL A 166 -27.50 -40.66 8.12
N ASP A 167 -28.78 -40.95 8.41
CA ASP A 167 -29.19 -41.62 9.65
C ASP A 167 -28.48 -42.97 9.82
N ARG A 168 -28.47 -43.81 8.77
CA ARG A 168 -27.78 -45.12 8.82
C ARG A 168 -26.29 -44.96 9.04
N PHE A 169 -25.64 -44.02 8.36
CA PHE A 169 -24.21 -43.80 8.45
C PHE A 169 -23.81 -43.47 9.90
N PHE A 170 -24.49 -42.50 10.52
CA PHE A 170 -24.18 -42.09 11.90
C PHE A 170 -24.61 -43.12 12.95
N GLN A 171 -25.72 -43.84 12.73
CA GLN A 171 -26.11 -44.97 13.58
C GLN A 171 -25.05 -46.08 13.59
N GLN A 172 -24.39 -46.34 12.46
CA GLN A 172 -23.29 -47.31 12.42
C GLN A 172 -22.10 -46.85 13.25
N ILE A 173 -21.80 -45.55 13.26
CA ILE A 173 -20.74 -44.98 14.11
C ILE A 173 -21.10 -45.16 15.58
N GLU A 174 -22.32 -44.78 15.97
CA GLU A 174 -22.79 -44.85 17.35
C GLU A 174 -22.80 -46.29 17.90
N VAL A 175 -23.16 -47.27 17.06
CA VAL A 175 -23.14 -48.70 17.44
C VAL A 175 -21.72 -49.20 17.71
N VAL A 176 -20.73 -48.68 16.98
CA VAL A 176 -19.33 -49.11 17.14
C VAL A 176 -18.61 -48.34 18.25
N VAL A 177 -18.93 -47.04 18.39
CA VAL A 177 -18.29 -46.10 19.31
C VAL A 177 -19.36 -45.25 19.99
N ASN A 178 -19.75 -45.67 21.20
CA ASN A 178 -20.75 -44.96 22.01
C ASN A 178 -20.15 -43.87 22.90
N GLU A 179 -18.88 -44.02 23.30
CA GLU A 179 -18.15 -43.10 24.17
C GLU A 179 -16.74 -42.80 23.65
N THR A 180 -16.18 -41.67 24.06
CA THR A 180 -14.77 -41.33 23.82
C THR A 180 -13.86 -42.18 24.70
N SER A 181 -12.59 -42.27 24.32
CA SER A 181 -11.53 -42.96 25.07
C SER A 181 -10.44 -41.93 25.41
N PRO A 182 -10.13 -41.70 26.71
CA PRO A 182 -9.06 -40.80 27.12
C PRO A 182 -7.72 -41.08 26.42
N ALA A 183 -7.36 -42.35 26.24
CA ALA A 183 -6.14 -42.74 25.53
C ALA A 183 -6.14 -42.32 24.04
N HIS A 184 -7.28 -42.42 23.36
CA HIS A 184 -7.40 -41.97 21.97
C HIS A 184 -7.43 -40.43 21.86
N VAL A 185 -7.99 -39.74 22.86
CA VAL A 185 -7.96 -38.28 22.96
C VAL A 185 -6.52 -37.80 23.16
N GLU A 186 -5.75 -38.44 24.04
CA GLU A 186 -4.32 -38.15 24.24
C GLU A 186 -3.52 -38.36 22.94
N LEU A 187 -3.78 -39.48 22.24
CA LEU A 187 -3.17 -39.76 20.93
C LEU A 187 -3.54 -38.67 19.91
N ALA A 188 -4.80 -38.22 19.87
CA ALA A 188 -5.24 -37.14 18.99
C ALA A 188 -4.53 -35.81 19.32
N MET A 189 -4.41 -35.44 20.61
CA MET A 189 -3.65 -34.25 21.03
C MET A 189 -2.18 -34.32 20.63
N LYS A 190 -1.56 -35.50 20.77
CA LYS A 190 -0.18 -35.73 20.35
C LYS A 190 -0.03 -35.58 18.84
N SER A 191 -0.97 -36.13 18.08
CA SER A 191 -0.99 -36.02 16.61
C SER A 191 -1.18 -34.58 16.14
N LEU A 192 -1.82 -33.73 16.94
CA LEU A 192 -1.98 -32.30 16.68
C LEU A 192 -0.79 -31.46 17.16
N GLY A 193 0.20 -32.06 17.84
CA GLY A 193 1.28 -31.31 18.49
C GLY A 193 0.81 -30.43 19.65
N LEU A 194 -0.38 -30.70 20.20
CA LEU A 194 -1.02 -29.92 21.25
C LEU A 194 -0.87 -30.53 22.65
N SER A 195 -0.14 -31.64 22.80
CA SER A 195 0.05 -32.30 24.10
C SER A 195 0.69 -31.41 25.16
N ASN A 196 1.48 -30.40 24.78
CA ASN A 196 2.14 -29.48 25.72
C ASN A 196 1.36 -28.17 25.91
N SER A 197 0.22 -27.99 25.23
CA SER A 197 -0.59 -26.78 25.31
C SER A 197 -1.46 -26.81 26.56
N LEU A 198 -1.20 -25.91 27.52
CA LEU A 198 -1.92 -25.86 28.79
C LEU A 198 -3.40 -25.54 28.57
N LEU A 199 -3.72 -24.53 27.76
CA LEU A 199 -5.11 -24.16 27.51
C LEU A 199 -5.85 -25.25 26.71
N THR A 200 -5.16 -25.96 25.81
CA THR A 200 -5.78 -27.10 25.10
C THR A 200 -6.09 -28.25 26.06
N GLN A 201 -5.18 -28.59 27.00
CA GLN A 201 -5.45 -29.60 28.03
C GLN A 201 -6.64 -29.22 28.90
N VAL A 202 -6.72 -27.96 29.33
CA VAL A 202 -7.87 -27.44 30.10
C VAL A 202 -9.16 -27.51 29.28
N ALA A 203 -9.09 -27.15 27.99
CA ALA A 203 -10.24 -27.23 27.09
C ALA A 203 -10.75 -28.67 26.89
N LEU A 204 -9.86 -29.66 26.92
CA LEU A 204 -10.15 -31.08 26.74
C LEU A 204 -10.21 -31.89 28.04
N GLN A 205 -10.19 -31.24 29.21
CA GLN A 205 -10.08 -31.92 30.51
C GLN A 205 -11.12 -33.02 30.70
N ASP A 206 -12.39 -32.75 30.37
CA ASP A 206 -13.47 -33.74 30.49
C ASP A 206 -13.23 -34.99 29.62
N LEU A 207 -12.67 -34.80 28.43
CA LEU A 207 -12.34 -35.88 27.48
C LEU A 207 -11.09 -36.67 27.88
N LEU A 208 -10.17 -36.03 28.60
CA LEU A 208 -8.92 -36.61 29.08
C LEU A 208 -9.08 -37.36 30.42
N GLU A 209 -10.05 -36.97 31.25
CA GLU A 209 -10.23 -37.59 32.57
C GLU A 209 -11.11 -38.85 32.52
N LYS A 210 -12.12 -38.87 31.66
CA LYS A 210 -13.08 -39.98 31.59
C LYS A 210 -13.74 -40.09 30.21
N PRO A 211 -14.24 -41.30 29.84
CA PRO A 211 -15.09 -41.47 28.68
C PRO A 211 -16.29 -40.51 28.69
N GLN A 212 -16.58 -39.91 27.53
CA GLN A 212 -17.71 -39.01 27.33
C GLN A 212 -18.66 -39.60 26.27
N PRO A 213 -19.99 -39.51 26.45
CA PRO A 213 -20.93 -40.01 25.47
C PRO A 213 -20.83 -39.24 24.15
N LEU A 214 -20.68 -39.97 23.04
CA LEU A 214 -20.63 -39.40 21.68
C LEU A 214 -22.02 -39.14 21.10
N ALA A 215 -23.04 -39.84 21.61
CA ALA A 215 -24.41 -39.79 21.09
C ALA A 215 -24.96 -38.36 20.91
N PRO A 216 -24.77 -37.39 21.84
CA PRO A 216 -25.27 -36.02 21.64
C PRO A 216 -24.68 -35.33 20.40
N TRP A 217 -23.37 -35.46 20.16
CA TRP A 217 -22.73 -34.86 18.99
C TRP A 217 -23.10 -35.59 17.69
N ILE A 218 -23.25 -36.91 17.75
CA ILE A 218 -23.69 -37.72 16.61
C ILE A 218 -25.13 -37.37 16.25
N GLU A 219 -26.04 -37.28 17.21
CA GLU A 219 -27.45 -36.91 16.99
C GLU A 219 -27.59 -35.51 16.41
N GLU A 220 -26.85 -34.54 16.95
CA GLU A 220 -26.81 -33.17 16.44
C GLU A 220 -26.32 -33.11 14.99
N THR A 221 -25.22 -33.80 14.69
CA THR A 221 -24.67 -33.89 13.33
C THR A 221 -25.66 -34.55 12.38
N THR A 222 -26.25 -35.68 12.79
CA THR A 222 -27.23 -36.44 12.01
C THR A 222 -28.44 -35.58 11.68
N SER A 223 -29.00 -34.91 12.69
CA SER A 223 -30.15 -34.01 12.56
C SER A 223 -29.89 -32.84 11.61
N CYS A 224 -28.67 -32.28 11.64
CA CYS A 224 -28.28 -31.22 10.72
C CYS A 224 -28.08 -31.74 9.29
N PHE A 225 -27.28 -32.80 9.11
CA PHE A 225 -26.97 -33.35 7.79
C PHE A 225 -28.22 -33.88 7.09
N ALA A 226 -29.16 -34.48 7.83
CA ALA A 226 -30.42 -34.97 7.26
C ALA A 226 -31.32 -33.84 6.74
N LYS A 227 -31.17 -32.60 7.25
CA LYS A 227 -31.88 -31.42 6.77
C LYS A 227 -31.19 -30.76 5.56
N ILE A 228 -29.88 -30.97 5.41
CA ILE A 228 -29.10 -30.40 4.30
C ILE A 228 -29.35 -31.22 3.03
N SER A 229 -30.10 -30.63 2.10
CA SER A 229 -30.58 -31.32 0.90
C SER A 229 -29.47 -31.92 0.06
N VAL A 230 -28.38 -31.16 -0.15
CA VAL A 230 -27.26 -31.58 -0.98
C VAL A 230 -26.48 -32.72 -0.33
N LEU A 231 -26.34 -32.73 1.00
CA LEU A 231 -25.63 -33.79 1.73
C LEU A 231 -26.38 -35.12 1.72
N GLY A 232 -27.72 -35.10 1.76
CA GLY A 232 -28.51 -36.31 1.57
C GLY A 232 -28.24 -36.99 0.22
N HIS A 233 -28.24 -36.23 -0.88
CA HIS A 233 -27.91 -36.75 -2.21
C HIS A 233 -26.43 -37.14 -2.34
N LEU A 234 -25.55 -36.45 -1.61
CA LEU A 234 -24.13 -36.80 -1.55
C LEU A 234 -23.90 -38.13 -0.82
N CYS A 235 -24.67 -38.40 0.24
CA CYS A 235 -24.62 -39.68 0.96
C CYS A 235 -25.06 -40.85 0.06
N ASP A 236 -26.15 -40.70 -0.70
CA ASP A 236 -26.59 -41.72 -1.67
C ASP A 236 -25.51 -41.95 -2.76
N ALA A 237 -24.90 -40.86 -3.26
CA ALA A 237 -23.78 -40.91 -4.20
C ALA A 237 -22.56 -41.64 -3.60
N PHE A 238 -22.26 -41.40 -2.33
CA PHE A 238 -21.16 -42.03 -1.60
C PHE A 238 -21.43 -43.52 -1.35
N GLU A 239 -22.60 -43.90 -0.81
CA GLU A 239 -23.00 -45.31 -0.59
C GLU A 239 -23.01 -46.12 -1.88
N SER A 240 -23.38 -45.50 -3.02
CA SER A 240 -23.37 -46.19 -4.32
C SER A 240 -21.99 -46.35 -4.93
N SER A 241 -21.00 -45.55 -4.49
CA SER A 241 -19.63 -45.56 -5.01
C SER A 241 -18.68 -46.41 -4.16
N ILE A 242 -18.92 -46.50 -2.85
CA ILE A 242 -18.16 -47.39 -1.98
C ILE A 242 -18.60 -48.82 -2.25
N GLY A 243 -17.71 -49.62 -2.83
CA GLY A 243 -17.99 -51.01 -3.22
C GLY A 243 -18.60 -51.85 -2.10
N SER A 244 -17.76 -52.50 -1.28
CA SER A 244 -18.23 -53.19 -0.07
C SER A 244 -18.32 -52.19 1.09
N LYS A 245 -19.46 -52.19 1.79
CA LYS A 245 -19.60 -51.43 3.05
C LYS A 245 -18.47 -51.80 4.01
N PRO A 246 -17.92 -50.85 4.78
CA PRO A 246 -16.96 -51.15 5.83
C PRO A 246 -17.54 -52.23 6.76
N ASN A 247 -16.74 -53.26 7.00
CA ASN A 247 -17.04 -54.31 7.94
C ASN A 247 -16.42 -53.95 9.30
N PHE A 248 -17.18 -53.25 10.14
CA PHE A 248 -16.71 -52.84 11.47
C PHE A 248 -16.57 -54.01 12.46
N ASP A 249 -16.94 -55.24 12.07
CA ASP A 249 -16.58 -56.44 12.81
C ASP A 249 -15.09 -56.80 12.63
N GLU A 250 -14.45 -56.30 11.56
CA GLU A 250 -13.01 -56.48 11.35
C GLU A 250 -12.21 -55.53 12.26
N PRO A 251 -11.31 -56.05 13.13
CA PRO A 251 -10.63 -55.24 14.15
C PRO A 251 -9.97 -53.96 13.61
N HIS A 252 -9.23 -54.05 12.50
CA HIS A 252 -8.53 -52.90 11.92
C HIS A 252 -9.48 -51.73 11.55
N GLN A 253 -10.62 -52.00 10.91
CA GLN A 253 -11.62 -50.99 10.53
C GLN A 253 -12.33 -50.44 11.75
N ARG A 254 -12.59 -51.29 12.74
CA ARG A 254 -13.13 -50.86 14.03
C ARG A 254 -12.21 -49.87 14.74
N HIS A 255 -10.91 -50.17 14.81
CA HIS A 255 -9.92 -49.30 15.44
C HIS A 255 -9.78 -47.94 14.75
N ILE A 256 -9.80 -47.92 13.41
CA ILE A 256 -9.81 -46.68 12.63
C ILE A 256 -11.04 -45.84 12.96
N LEU A 257 -12.22 -46.46 13.02
CA LEU A 257 -13.46 -45.77 13.36
C LEU A 257 -13.46 -45.22 14.80
N ILE A 258 -12.95 -45.99 15.77
CA ILE A 258 -12.78 -45.53 17.16
C ILE A 258 -11.90 -44.29 17.21
N TYR A 259 -10.75 -44.30 16.53
CA TYR A 259 -9.86 -43.14 16.50
C TYR A 259 -10.52 -41.93 15.82
N PHE A 260 -11.23 -42.14 14.72
CA PHE A 260 -11.96 -41.09 13.99
C PHE A 260 -13.10 -40.46 14.80
N ALA A 261 -13.80 -41.24 15.60
CA ALA A 261 -14.82 -40.73 16.51
C ALA A 261 -14.20 -39.88 17.65
N ASN A 262 -13.01 -40.26 18.13
CA ASN A 262 -12.30 -39.51 19.17
C ASN A 262 -11.69 -38.21 18.64
N ILE A 263 -11.08 -38.21 17.45
CA ILE A 263 -10.58 -36.98 16.84
C ILE A 263 -11.73 -36.03 16.46
N PHE A 264 -12.88 -36.57 16.06
CA PHE A 264 -14.11 -35.79 15.87
C PHE A 264 -14.51 -35.05 17.16
N ALA A 265 -14.51 -35.75 18.31
CA ALA A 265 -14.81 -35.14 19.60
C ALA A 265 -13.80 -34.05 19.99
N VAL A 266 -12.51 -34.27 19.72
CA VAL A 266 -11.44 -33.28 19.94
C VAL A 266 -11.66 -32.05 19.07
N TYR A 267 -11.92 -32.23 17.77
CA TYR A 267 -12.14 -31.11 16.84
C TYR A 267 -13.38 -30.32 17.22
N GLN A 268 -14.48 -31.00 17.53
CA GLN A 268 -15.71 -30.37 18.01
C GLN A 268 -15.45 -29.50 19.24
N THR A 269 -14.79 -30.08 20.25
CA THR A 269 -14.55 -29.42 21.53
C THR A 269 -13.63 -28.20 21.37
N LEU A 270 -12.49 -28.37 20.69
CA LEU A 270 -11.54 -27.28 20.49
C LEU A 270 -12.11 -26.18 19.59
N THR A 271 -12.81 -26.54 18.52
CA THR A 271 -13.43 -25.55 17.62
C THR A 271 -14.49 -24.74 18.37
N SER A 272 -15.38 -25.39 19.11
CA SER A 272 -16.42 -24.71 19.89
C SER A 272 -15.83 -23.79 20.97
N LYS A 273 -14.87 -24.27 21.76
CA LYS A 273 -14.27 -23.49 22.86
C LYS A 273 -13.43 -22.31 22.34
N ALA A 274 -12.57 -22.50 21.35
CA ALA A 274 -11.70 -21.43 20.86
C ALA A 274 -12.46 -20.30 20.13
N MET A 275 -13.68 -20.56 19.64
CA MET A 275 -14.55 -19.51 19.12
C MET A 275 -15.06 -18.54 20.20
N THR A 276 -14.98 -18.91 21.48
CA THR A 276 -15.40 -18.09 22.63
C THR A 276 -14.26 -17.74 23.59
N ASP A 277 -13.12 -18.41 23.49
CA ASP A 277 -11.91 -18.16 24.28
C ASP A 277 -10.75 -17.72 23.38
N ILE A 278 -10.48 -16.41 23.36
CA ILE A 278 -9.40 -15.82 22.56
C ILE A 278 -8.01 -16.29 23.02
N SER A 279 -7.83 -16.64 24.29
CA SER A 279 -6.54 -17.09 24.82
C SER A 279 -6.22 -18.46 24.25
N LEU A 280 -7.22 -19.36 24.26
CA LEU A 280 -7.12 -20.68 23.64
C LEU A 280 -6.85 -20.55 22.13
N LEU A 281 -7.62 -19.72 21.41
CA LEU A 281 -7.39 -19.48 19.99
C LEU A 281 -5.97 -18.96 19.70
N SER A 282 -5.47 -18.04 20.52
CA SER A 282 -4.13 -17.49 20.38
C SER A 282 -3.05 -18.55 20.60
N GLU A 283 -3.17 -19.39 21.62
CA GLU A 283 -2.22 -20.47 21.90
C GLU A 283 -2.22 -21.53 20.79
N MET A 284 -3.41 -21.94 20.33
CA MET A 284 -3.57 -22.87 19.21
C MET A 284 -2.99 -22.30 17.92
N SER A 285 -3.29 -21.03 17.59
CA SER A 285 -2.77 -20.38 16.40
C SER A 285 -1.25 -20.26 16.42
N ASN A 286 -0.64 -19.94 17.56
CA ASN A 286 0.81 -19.87 17.66
C ASN A 286 1.44 -21.26 17.47
N THR A 287 0.91 -22.27 18.17
CA THR A 287 1.40 -23.65 18.05
C THR A 287 1.28 -24.15 16.61
N MET A 288 0.20 -23.79 15.92
CA MET A 288 0.01 -24.14 14.53
C MET A 288 1.03 -23.49 13.60
N ILE A 289 1.31 -22.20 13.77
CA ILE A 289 2.30 -21.48 12.97
C ILE A 289 3.66 -22.18 13.08
N ASP A 290 4.09 -22.49 14.31
CA ASP A 290 5.36 -23.17 14.57
C ASP A 290 5.41 -24.56 13.92
N LEU A 291 4.32 -25.33 14.00
CA LEU A 291 4.23 -26.65 13.39
C LEU A 291 4.21 -26.59 11.85
N ILE A 292 3.49 -25.63 11.27
CA ILE A 292 3.40 -25.49 9.81
C ILE A 292 4.77 -25.20 9.21
N GLU A 293 5.54 -24.26 9.79
CA GLU A 293 6.89 -23.95 9.31
C GLU A 293 7.79 -25.20 9.31
N SER A 294 7.68 -26.04 10.36
CA SER A 294 8.44 -27.30 10.43
C SER A 294 8.00 -28.33 9.37
N ARG A 295 6.71 -28.32 9.00
CA ARG A 295 6.13 -29.33 8.13
C ARG A 295 6.11 -28.96 6.66
N GLU A 296 6.20 -27.68 6.31
CA GLU A 296 6.39 -27.25 4.92
C GLU A 296 7.53 -28.02 4.23
N GLN A 297 8.55 -28.42 4.99
CA GLN A 297 9.69 -29.23 4.51
C GLN A 297 9.36 -30.72 4.27
N GLY A 298 8.34 -31.27 4.93
CA GLY A 298 7.97 -32.69 4.85
C GLY A 298 7.08 -33.03 3.65
N TYR A 299 6.30 -32.07 3.14
CA TYR A 299 5.25 -32.35 2.16
C TYR A 299 5.73 -32.75 0.77
N GLU A 300 6.96 -32.38 0.40
CA GLU A 300 7.54 -32.83 -0.86
C GLU A 300 7.61 -34.36 -0.96
N SER A 301 7.55 -35.05 0.18
CA SER A 301 7.54 -36.51 0.25
C SER A 301 6.14 -37.14 0.34
N THR A 302 5.12 -36.40 0.80
CA THR A 302 3.79 -36.95 1.11
C THR A 302 2.87 -37.05 -0.11
N TYR A 303 2.94 -36.07 -1.02
CA TYR A 303 2.06 -36.01 -2.18
C TYR A 303 2.84 -36.34 -3.45
N THR A 304 2.40 -37.37 -4.19
CA THR A 304 3.04 -37.77 -5.45
C THR A 304 2.59 -36.93 -6.64
N ASP A 305 1.41 -36.32 -6.56
CA ASP A 305 0.86 -35.47 -7.62
C ASP A 305 1.31 -34.00 -7.43
N PRO A 306 2.00 -33.39 -8.40
CA PRO A 306 2.51 -32.03 -8.28
C PRO A 306 1.43 -30.97 -8.02
N SER A 307 0.23 -31.13 -8.59
CA SER A 307 -0.86 -30.17 -8.40
C SER A 307 -1.45 -30.26 -7.00
N VAL A 308 -1.52 -31.46 -6.43
CA VAL A 308 -1.93 -31.66 -5.03
C VAL A 308 -0.86 -31.16 -4.06
N GLN A 309 0.42 -31.35 -4.39
CA GLN A 309 1.55 -30.82 -3.61
C GLN A 309 1.55 -29.28 -3.60
N GLU A 310 1.40 -28.65 -4.77
CA GLU A 310 1.28 -27.19 -4.91
C GLU A 310 0.09 -26.67 -4.09
N PHE A 311 -1.08 -27.31 -4.23
CA PHE A 311 -2.26 -26.97 -3.45
C PHE A 311 -2.04 -27.09 -1.95
N ALA A 312 -1.44 -28.20 -1.48
CA ALA A 312 -1.18 -28.40 -0.06
C ALA A 312 -0.31 -27.27 0.48
N ASN A 313 0.78 -26.92 -0.22
CA ASN A 313 1.68 -25.83 0.15
C ASN A 313 0.93 -24.49 0.27
N PHE A 314 0.19 -24.10 -0.76
CA PHE A 314 -0.61 -22.87 -0.72
C PHE A 314 -1.66 -22.90 0.39
N LYS A 315 -2.25 -24.07 0.66
CA LYS A 315 -3.26 -24.21 1.71
C LYS A 315 -2.70 -23.96 3.11
N TYR A 316 -1.49 -24.41 3.38
CA TYR A 316 -0.79 -24.15 4.66
C TYR A 316 -0.50 -22.67 4.87
N GLN A 317 -0.07 -21.99 3.81
CA GLN A 317 0.21 -20.56 3.85
C GLN A 317 -1.09 -19.75 4.02
N GLY A 318 -2.10 -20.08 3.22
CA GLY A 318 -3.41 -19.43 3.27
C GLY A 318 -4.14 -19.63 4.60
N ILE A 319 -4.04 -20.82 5.22
CA ILE A 319 -4.67 -21.05 6.53
C ILE A 319 -3.96 -20.31 7.65
N THR A 320 -2.63 -20.19 7.59
CA THR A 320 -1.84 -19.43 8.57
C THR A 320 -2.24 -17.96 8.56
N GLN A 321 -2.35 -17.37 7.37
CA GLN A 321 -2.87 -16.02 7.20
C GLN A 321 -4.30 -15.89 7.71
N SER A 322 -5.18 -16.83 7.36
CA SER A 322 -6.59 -16.82 7.80
C SER A 322 -6.72 -16.88 9.32
N LEU A 323 -5.87 -17.65 10.00
CA LEU A 323 -5.83 -17.72 11.46
C LEU A 323 -5.30 -16.44 12.10
N GLN A 324 -4.22 -15.86 11.56
CA GLN A 324 -3.70 -14.59 12.05
C GLN A 324 -4.74 -13.48 11.93
N VAL A 325 -5.45 -13.44 10.79
CA VAL A 325 -6.53 -12.48 10.61
C VAL A 325 -7.71 -12.77 11.54
N LEU A 326 -8.09 -14.04 11.72
CA LEU A 326 -9.15 -14.41 12.67
C LEU A 326 -8.80 -13.97 14.09
N LYS A 327 -7.57 -14.25 14.55
CA LYS A 327 -7.05 -13.84 15.85
C LYS A 327 -7.07 -12.32 16.03
N HIS A 328 -6.62 -11.58 15.04
CA HIS A 328 -6.62 -10.11 15.06
C HIS A 328 -8.04 -9.53 15.02
N ALA A 329 -8.92 -10.09 14.19
CA ALA A 329 -10.30 -9.67 14.05
C ALA A 329 -11.08 -9.83 15.36
N ILE A 330 -10.91 -10.97 16.04
CA ILE A 330 -11.53 -11.23 17.34
C ILE A 330 -10.88 -10.33 18.42
N GLY A 331 -9.56 -10.19 18.43
CA GLY A 331 -8.84 -9.42 19.46
C GLY A 331 -9.06 -7.90 19.40
N GLU A 332 -9.08 -7.32 18.20
CA GLU A 332 -9.13 -5.87 18.02
C GLU A 332 -10.52 -5.35 17.63
N ASN A 333 -11.49 -6.24 17.45
CA ASN A 333 -12.84 -5.92 16.96
C ASN A 333 -12.80 -5.11 15.65
N LYS A 334 -11.79 -5.38 14.81
CA LYS A 334 -11.56 -4.73 13.52
C LYS A 334 -11.18 -5.79 12.51
N VAL A 335 -11.85 -5.77 11.37
CA VAL A 335 -11.37 -6.52 10.23
C VAL A 335 -10.19 -5.74 9.66
N SER A 336 -8.98 -6.31 9.74
CA SER A 336 -7.94 -6.04 8.73
C SER A 336 -8.56 -6.22 7.33
N GLN A 337 -7.96 -5.77 6.23
CA GLN A 337 -8.50 -6.03 4.88
C GLN A 337 -8.42 -7.53 4.51
N MET A 338 -9.11 -8.38 5.26
CA MET A 338 -9.49 -9.71 4.88
C MET A 338 -10.50 -9.52 3.76
N THR A 339 -10.00 -9.50 2.55
CA THR A 339 -10.82 -9.22 1.38
C THR A 339 -11.68 -10.44 1.10
N ALA A 340 -12.88 -10.20 0.56
CA ALA A 340 -13.68 -11.24 -0.09
C ALA A 340 -12.82 -12.12 -1.02
N HIS A 341 -11.78 -11.52 -1.62
CA HIS A 341 -10.82 -12.18 -2.49
C HIS A 341 -10.07 -13.35 -1.83
N SER A 342 -9.71 -13.26 -0.55
CA SER A 342 -8.96 -14.36 0.11
C SER A 342 -9.76 -15.66 0.17
N LEU A 343 -11.06 -15.57 0.47
CA LEU A 343 -11.97 -16.72 0.46
C LEU A 343 -12.17 -17.25 -0.97
N GLN A 344 -12.32 -16.34 -1.95
CA GLN A 344 -12.47 -16.72 -3.35
C GLN A 344 -11.23 -17.48 -3.85
N ILE A 345 -10.03 -16.95 -3.63
CA ILE A 345 -8.77 -17.59 -4.00
C ILE A 345 -8.63 -18.97 -3.34
N ASN A 346 -8.94 -19.08 -2.05
CA ASN A 346 -8.93 -20.37 -1.34
C ASN A 346 -9.85 -21.44 -1.97
N ILE A 347 -10.96 -21.02 -2.57
CA ILE A 347 -11.87 -21.90 -3.31
C ILE A 347 -11.29 -22.19 -4.70
N LEU A 348 -10.77 -21.17 -5.39
CA LEU A 348 -10.18 -21.32 -6.73
C LEU A 348 -8.96 -22.24 -6.76
N GLU A 349 -8.16 -22.28 -5.68
CA GLU A 349 -7.06 -23.24 -5.53
C GLU A 349 -7.56 -24.69 -5.63
N ALA A 350 -8.64 -25.02 -4.92
CA ALA A 350 -9.25 -26.34 -4.98
C ALA A 350 -9.94 -26.60 -6.34
N VAL A 351 -10.52 -25.56 -6.95
CA VAL A 351 -11.07 -25.65 -8.33
C VAL A 351 -9.97 -25.98 -9.33
N LYS A 352 -8.78 -25.37 -9.22
CA LYS A 352 -7.62 -25.69 -10.06
C LYS A 352 -7.25 -27.17 -9.95
N VAL A 353 -7.19 -27.71 -8.73
CA VAL A 353 -6.91 -29.14 -8.50
C VAL A 353 -7.99 -30.01 -9.11
N ASP A 354 -9.28 -29.77 -8.82
CA ASP A 354 -10.38 -30.55 -9.38
C ASP A 354 -10.38 -30.52 -10.92
N ALA A 355 -10.11 -29.35 -11.51
CA ALA A 355 -10.01 -29.19 -12.95
C ALA A 355 -8.85 -30.02 -13.53
N SER A 356 -7.68 -29.97 -12.90
CA SER A 356 -6.47 -30.71 -13.33
C SER A 356 -6.64 -32.22 -13.24
N LEU A 357 -7.33 -32.71 -12.21
CA LEU A 357 -7.63 -34.13 -12.00
C LEU A 357 -8.83 -34.60 -12.84
N GLY A 358 -9.57 -33.71 -13.50
CA GLY A 358 -10.71 -34.07 -14.34
C GLY A 358 -12.06 -34.16 -13.61
N TYR A 359 -12.14 -33.71 -12.36
CA TYR A 359 -13.38 -33.58 -11.57
C TYR A 359 -14.20 -32.35 -11.98
N ARG A 360 -14.51 -32.26 -13.29
CA ARG A 360 -15.11 -31.06 -13.93
C ARG A 360 -16.41 -30.60 -13.29
N ASP A 361 -17.28 -31.51 -12.88
CA ASP A 361 -18.56 -31.15 -12.28
C ASP A 361 -18.39 -30.52 -10.89
N ASN A 362 -17.44 -31.01 -10.08
CA ASN A 362 -17.12 -30.42 -8.78
C ASN A 362 -16.39 -29.07 -8.93
N ALA A 363 -15.46 -28.96 -9.88
CA ALA A 363 -14.78 -27.70 -10.22
C ALA A 363 -15.79 -26.59 -10.61
N ARG A 364 -16.86 -26.93 -11.35
CA ARG A 364 -17.92 -25.98 -11.71
C ARG A 364 -18.68 -25.45 -10.50
N VAL A 365 -18.99 -26.32 -9.54
CA VAL A 365 -19.65 -25.94 -8.28
C VAL A 365 -18.73 -25.04 -7.46
N GLY A 366 -17.43 -25.38 -7.37
CA GLY A 366 -16.43 -24.54 -6.70
C GLY A 366 -16.29 -23.16 -7.36
N LEU A 367 -16.27 -23.06 -8.69
CA LEU A 367 -16.21 -21.78 -9.39
C LEU A 367 -17.48 -20.94 -9.16
N ALA A 368 -18.65 -21.59 -9.11
CA ALA A 368 -19.90 -20.91 -8.75
C ALA A 368 -19.87 -20.40 -7.30
N LEU A 369 -19.38 -21.20 -6.35
CA LEU A 369 -19.17 -20.82 -4.95
C LEU A 369 -18.28 -19.58 -4.81
N ALA A 370 -17.12 -19.57 -5.48
CA ALA A 370 -16.21 -18.43 -5.47
C ALA A 370 -16.89 -17.16 -6.01
N SER A 371 -17.60 -17.27 -7.14
CA SER A 371 -18.29 -16.13 -7.76
C SER A 371 -19.46 -15.57 -6.95
N ALA A 372 -20.01 -16.37 -6.02
CA ALA A 372 -21.10 -15.96 -5.14
C ALA A 372 -20.60 -15.17 -3.91
N VAL A 373 -19.30 -15.19 -3.62
CA VAL A 373 -18.70 -14.37 -2.56
C VAL A 373 -18.70 -12.90 -3.01
N SER A 374 -19.69 -12.14 -2.58
CA SER A 374 -19.89 -10.74 -3.01
C SER A 374 -19.58 -9.71 -1.92
N VAL A 375 -19.49 -10.15 -0.67
CA VAL A 375 -19.26 -9.29 0.49
C VAL A 375 -18.10 -9.82 1.31
N GLY A 376 -17.29 -8.91 1.85
CA GLY A 376 -16.24 -9.23 2.80
C GLY A 376 -16.80 -9.51 4.20
N PRO A 377 -15.94 -9.98 5.12
CA PRO A 377 -16.32 -10.17 6.51
C PRO A 377 -16.67 -8.86 7.20
N VAL A 378 -17.59 -8.95 8.15
CA VAL A 378 -17.89 -7.88 9.12
C VAL A 378 -17.62 -8.44 10.50
N VAL A 379 -16.98 -7.66 11.36
CA VAL A 379 -16.80 -8.03 12.78
C VAL A 379 -17.81 -7.27 13.63
N THR A 380 -18.62 -8.00 14.38
CA THR A 380 -19.55 -7.47 15.38
C THR A 380 -19.41 -8.28 16.65
N ASP A 381 -19.29 -7.61 17.79
CA ASP A 381 -19.15 -8.23 19.11
C ASP A 381 -18.05 -9.31 19.17
N HIS A 382 -16.89 -9.03 18.58
CA HIS A 382 -15.75 -9.95 18.49
C HIS A 382 -16.03 -11.24 17.69
N VAL A 383 -17.10 -11.29 16.91
CA VAL A 383 -17.43 -12.42 16.02
C VAL A 383 -17.25 -12.00 14.57
N VAL A 384 -16.63 -12.86 13.76
CA VAL A 384 -16.46 -12.64 12.31
C VAL A 384 -17.68 -13.19 11.57
N HIS A 385 -18.45 -12.29 10.97
CA HIS A 385 -19.65 -12.61 10.19
C HIS A 385 -19.36 -12.54 8.69
N TRP A 386 -19.89 -13.52 7.95
CA TRP A 386 -19.84 -13.59 6.50
C TRP A 386 -21.25 -13.87 6.01
N LYS A 387 -21.88 -12.87 5.38
CA LYS A 387 -23.25 -12.95 4.88
C LYS A 387 -23.33 -13.70 3.56
N LEU A 388 -23.00 -14.99 3.60
CA LEU A 388 -22.94 -15.86 2.42
C LEU A 388 -24.29 -16.52 2.12
N GLY A 389 -25.17 -16.62 3.12
CA GLY A 389 -26.45 -17.32 3.02
C GLY A 389 -26.31 -18.81 3.27
N HIS A 390 -27.38 -19.40 3.80
CA HIS A 390 -27.47 -20.84 4.10
C HIS A 390 -27.21 -21.70 2.85
N GLU A 391 -27.72 -21.28 1.69
CA GLU A 391 -27.55 -21.97 0.41
C GLU A 391 -26.09 -22.11 0.00
N TRP A 392 -25.28 -21.10 0.31
CA TRP A 392 -23.86 -21.11 0.03
C TRP A 392 -23.14 -22.10 0.94
N VAL A 393 -23.47 -22.13 2.23
CA VAL A 393 -22.84 -23.05 3.19
C VAL A 393 -23.15 -24.52 2.85
N GLU A 394 -24.40 -24.85 2.53
CA GLU A 394 -24.76 -26.22 2.10
C GLU A 394 -23.97 -26.66 0.85
N ALA A 395 -23.89 -25.77 -0.14
CA ALA A 395 -23.15 -26.03 -1.36
C ALA A 395 -21.64 -26.14 -1.10
N TYR A 396 -21.10 -25.34 -0.18
CA TYR A 396 -19.69 -25.41 0.20
C TYR A 396 -19.36 -26.71 0.93
N LEU A 397 -20.17 -27.13 1.90
CA LEU A 397 -19.97 -28.39 2.64
C LEU A 397 -19.94 -29.58 1.68
N SER A 398 -20.95 -29.67 0.81
CA SER A 398 -21.06 -30.76 -0.17
C SER A 398 -19.95 -30.76 -1.21
N TRP A 399 -19.59 -29.59 -1.75
CA TRP A 399 -18.45 -29.41 -2.65
C TRP A 399 -17.12 -29.81 -1.98
N ASN A 400 -16.89 -29.37 -0.75
CA ASN A 400 -15.64 -29.63 -0.04
C ASN A 400 -15.51 -31.10 0.38
N MET A 401 -16.62 -31.78 0.70
CA MET A 401 -16.62 -33.23 0.93
C MET A 401 -16.25 -34.00 -0.34
N ALA A 402 -16.84 -33.66 -1.50
CA ALA A 402 -16.48 -34.29 -2.78
C ALA A 402 -15.00 -34.06 -3.14
N PHE A 403 -14.52 -32.83 -2.92
CA PHE A 403 -13.11 -32.47 -3.11
C PHE A 403 -12.18 -33.31 -2.23
N ILE A 404 -12.45 -33.41 -0.93
CA ILE A 404 -11.63 -34.20 -0.01
C ILE A 404 -11.66 -35.69 -0.41
N SER A 405 -12.85 -36.23 -0.70
CA SER A 405 -13.01 -37.62 -1.11
C SER A 405 -12.14 -38.01 -2.30
N GLY A 406 -12.00 -37.12 -3.30
CA GLY A 406 -11.24 -37.37 -4.52
C GLY A 406 -9.78 -36.94 -4.51
N SER A 407 -9.49 -35.81 -3.88
CA SER A 407 -8.25 -35.06 -4.12
C SER A 407 -7.32 -35.04 -2.89
N LEU A 408 -7.81 -35.35 -1.69
CA LEU A 408 -7.04 -35.22 -0.44
C LEU A 408 -7.19 -36.43 0.50
N PRO A 409 -6.29 -36.67 1.46
CA PRO A 409 -6.43 -37.77 2.40
C PRO A 409 -7.80 -37.80 3.12
N LEU A 410 -8.47 -38.96 3.15
CA LEU A 410 -9.85 -39.09 3.66
C LEU A 410 -9.99 -38.72 5.14
N ASN A 411 -8.93 -38.84 5.94
CA ASN A 411 -8.92 -38.41 7.33
C ASN A 411 -9.24 -36.91 7.49
N LEU A 412 -9.03 -36.09 6.46
CA LEU A 412 -9.37 -34.67 6.48
C LEU A 412 -10.87 -34.40 6.41
N ILE A 413 -11.74 -35.39 6.14
CA ILE A 413 -13.18 -35.18 6.03
C ILE A 413 -13.82 -34.83 7.37
N ILE A 414 -13.27 -35.33 8.48
CA ILE A 414 -13.81 -35.21 9.84
C ILE A 414 -14.02 -33.74 10.23
N LYS A 415 -13.15 -32.84 9.76
CA LYS A 415 -13.23 -31.39 10.01
C LYS A 415 -14.51 -30.73 9.49
N LEU A 416 -15.18 -31.36 8.52
CA LEU A 416 -16.46 -30.90 7.95
C LEU A 416 -17.66 -31.51 8.66
N MET A 417 -17.45 -32.55 9.46
CA MET A 417 -18.51 -33.34 10.06
C MET A 417 -18.85 -32.89 11.47
N ILE A 418 -17.99 -32.10 12.12
CA ILE A 418 -18.26 -31.63 13.48
C ILE A 418 -19.43 -30.62 13.51
N PRO A 419 -20.35 -30.70 14.50
CA PRO A 419 -21.48 -29.79 14.61
C PRO A 419 -21.10 -28.31 14.62
N ALA A 420 -19.99 -27.96 15.28
CA ALA A 420 -19.46 -26.59 15.35
C ALA A 420 -19.07 -26.00 13.99
N VAL A 421 -19.06 -26.80 12.91
CA VAL A 421 -18.85 -26.35 11.53
C VAL A 421 -20.10 -26.59 10.69
N SER A 422 -20.66 -27.79 10.72
CA SER A 422 -21.77 -28.13 9.83
C SER A 422 -23.10 -27.52 10.24
N CYS A 423 -23.33 -27.36 11.54
CA CYS A 423 -24.63 -26.93 12.09
C CYS A 423 -24.74 -25.41 12.22
N THR A 424 -23.63 -24.67 12.19
CA THR A 424 -23.62 -23.22 12.45
C THR A 424 -24.49 -22.42 11.48
N ALA A 425 -24.57 -22.84 10.21
CA ALA A 425 -25.37 -22.14 9.22
C ALA A 425 -26.87 -22.35 9.40
N MET A 426 -27.30 -23.39 10.12
CA MET A 426 -28.72 -23.65 10.35
C MET A 426 -29.30 -22.78 11.47
N GLU A 427 -28.45 -22.24 12.34
CA GLU A 427 -28.87 -21.41 13.47
C GLU A 427 -29.11 -19.95 13.09
N THR A 428 -28.47 -19.49 12.00
CA THR A 428 -28.57 -18.10 11.53
C THR A 428 -29.15 -18.05 10.12
N PRO A 429 -30.19 -17.22 9.86
CA PRO A 429 -30.79 -17.10 8.52
C PRO A 429 -29.78 -16.71 7.43
N ASP A 430 -28.74 -15.97 7.80
CA ASP A 430 -27.73 -15.42 6.89
C ASP A 430 -26.53 -16.37 6.68
N GLY A 431 -26.49 -17.54 7.34
CA GLY A 431 -25.32 -18.43 7.34
C GLY A 431 -24.10 -17.82 8.05
N ASP A 432 -24.34 -16.76 8.83
CA ASP A 432 -23.33 -16.02 9.58
C ASP A 432 -22.66 -16.93 10.61
N GLY A 433 -21.32 -16.85 10.68
CA GLY A 433 -20.52 -17.59 11.66
C GLY A 433 -19.98 -18.94 11.18
N PHE A 434 -20.19 -19.34 9.91
CA PHE A 434 -19.62 -20.58 9.37
C PHE A 434 -18.10 -20.53 9.14
N ILE A 435 -17.59 -19.44 8.56
CA ILE A 435 -16.22 -19.37 8.04
C ILE A 435 -15.16 -19.46 9.17
N ALA A 436 -15.39 -18.83 10.31
CA ALA A 436 -14.44 -18.83 11.43
C ALA A 436 -14.21 -20.24 12.04
N PRO A 437 -15.24 -20.97 12.51
CA PRO A 437 -15.06 -22.33 13.01
C PRO A 437 -14.58 -23.28 11.90
N ARG A 438 -14.99 -23.06 10.64
CA ARG A 438 -14.47 -23.83 9.51
C ARG A 438 -12.97 -23.63 9.31
N THR A 439 -12.48 -22.39 9.45
CA THR A 439 -11.07 -22.02 9.37
C THR A 439 -10.29 -22.70 10.49
N LEU A 440 -10.80 -22.67 11.72
CA LEU A 440 -10.15 -23.31 12.87
C LEU A 440 -10.13 -24.85 12.76
N SER A 441 -11.24 -25.46 12.36
CA SER A 441 -11.31 -26.91 12.14
C SER A 441 -10.43 -27.35 10.97
N LEU A 442 -10.31 -26.52 9.91
CA LEU A 442 -9.34 -26.74 8.84
C LEU A 442 -7.91 -26.73 9.36
N ALA A 443 -7.60 -25.74 10.18
CA ALA A 443 -6.33 -25.56 10.84
C ALA A 443 -5.93 -26.80 11.65
N LEU A 444 -6.82 -27.28 12.52
CA LEU A 444 -6.64 -28.53 13.27
C LEU A 444 -6.41 -29.74 12.38
N ALA A 445 -7.16 -29.85 11.28
CA ALA A 445 -6.98 -30.94 10.32
C ALA A 445 -5.62 -30.93 9.62
N LEU A 446 -5.09 -29.75 9.34
CA LEU A 446 -3.77 -29.56 8.74
C LEU A 446 -2.64 -29.71 9.79
N MET A 447 -2.94 -29.48 11.07
CA MET A 447 -2.05 -29.82 12.20
C MET A 447 -2.03 -31.31 12.52
N HIS A 448 -2.91 -32.12 11.95
CA HIS A 448 -2.94 -33.56 12.24
C HIS A 448 -1.85 -34.30 11.48
N GLU A 449 -0.85 -34.79 12.22
CA GLU A 449 0.18 -35.70 11.72
C GLU A 449 0.23 -36.91 12.63
N PHE A 450 0.19 -38.10 12.04
CA PHE A 450 0.24 -39.31 12.83
C PHE A 450 1.67 -39.49 13.40
N PRO A 451 1.85 -39.67 14.72
CA PRO A 451 3.18 -39.74 15.31
C PRO A 451 4.00 -40.92 14.75
N SER A 452 5.33 -40.83 14.85
CA SER A 452 6.20 -41.93 14.42
C SER A 452 5.96 -43.19 15.26
N MET A 453 6.24 -44.37 14.69
CA MET A 453 6.09 -45.64 15.42
C MET A 453 6.89 -45.70 16.73
N SER A 454 8.04 -45.01 16.82
CA SER A 454 8.78 -44.87 18.08
C SER A 454 8.01 -44.08 19.13
N GLU A 455 7.45 -42.93 18.75
CA GLU A 455 6.69 -42.09 19.66
C GLU A 455 5.38 -42.74 20.11
N LEU A 456 4.81 -43.60 19.26
CA LEU A 456 3.61 -44.35 19.56
C LEU A 456 3.87 -45.48 20.56
N LYS A 457 5.00 -46.20 20.43
CA LYS A 457 5.43 -47.21 21.40
C LYS A 457 5.64 -46.61 22.79
N ASP A 458 6.27 -45.45 22.87
CA ASP A 458 6.43 -44.73 24.14
C ASP A 458 5.08 -44.38 24.80
N LEU A 459 4.03 -44.15 24.00
CA LEU A 459 2.68 -43.86 24.51
C LEU A 459 1.98 -45.12 25.02
N VAL A 460 2.12 -46.25 24.31
CA VAL A 460 1.63 -47.56 24.78
C VAL A 460 2.34 -47.97 26.07
N ASP A 461 3.66 -47.81 26.14
CA ASP A 461 4.44 -48.21 27.31
C ASP A 461 4.05 -47.40 28.56
N LYS A 462 3.76 -46.10 28.41
CA LYS A 462 3.25 -45.26 29.51
C LYS A 462 1.86 -45.69 29.97
N ASN A 463 0.98 -46.00 29.03
CA ASN A 463 -0.41 -46.36 29.31
C ASN A 463 -0.60 -47.85 29.65
N SER A 464 0.41 -48.70 29.49
CA SER A 464 0.37 -50.11 29.89
C SER A 464 0.07 -50.32 31.39
N SER A 465 0.22 -49.26 32.21
CA SER A 465 -0.09 -49.26 33.64
C SER A 465 -1.53 -48.88 33.99
N SER A 466 -2.26 -48.22 33.09
CA SER A 466 -3.70 -47.99 33.23
C SER A 466 -4.44 -49.15 32.58
N ALA A 467 -5.38 -49.77 33.30
CA ALA A 467 -6.17 -50.91 32.81
C ALA A 467 -7.20 -50.52 31.72
N ASP A 468 -6.93 -49.46 30.96
CA ASP A 468 -7.86 -48.88 29.98
C ASP A 468 -7.65 -49.59 28.63
N GLU A 469 -8.61 -50.44 28.25
CA GLU A 469 -8.53 -51.49 27.21
C GLU A 469 -8.43 -51.01 25.74
N GLY A 470 -7.96 -49.78 25.47
CA GLY A 470 -8.19 -49.15 24.17
C GLY A 470 -7.06 -49.17 23.14
N LEU A 471 -5.80 -49.02 23.56
CA LEU A 471 -4.70 -48.64 22.67
C LEU A 471 -3.51 -49.61 22.76
N ASP A 472 -3.59 -50.72 22.03
CA ASP A 472 -2.49 -51.69 21.91
C ASP A 472 -1.61 -51.43 20.68
N VAL A 473 -0.47 -52.15 20.60
CA VAL A 473 0.48 -52.00 19.49
C VAL A 473 -0.17 -52.33 18.14
N ALA A 474 -1.08 -53.32 18.10
CA ALA A 474 -1.76 -53.74 16.87
C ALA A 474 -2.74 -52.67 16.35
N THR A 475 -3.45 -51.99 17.26
CA THR A 475 -4.32 -50.84 17.00
C THR A 475 -3.51 -49.72 16.37
N ILE A 476 -2.37 -49.39 16.97
CA ILE A 476 -1.46 -48.34 16.50
C ILE A 476 -0.88 -48.67 15.13
N GLU A 477 -0.43 -49.91 14.91
CA GLU A 477 0.07 -50.35 13.60
C GLU A 477 -1.03 -50.27 12.53
N SER A 478 -2.28 -50.61 12.89
CA SER A 478 -3.44 -50.49 12.00
C SER A 478 -3.71 -49.04 11.62
N LEU A 479 -3.69 -48.12 12.60
CA LEU A 479 -3.88 -46.69 12.37
C LEU A 479 -2.75 -46.11 11.50
N HIS A 480 -1.49 -46.41 11.83
CA HIS A 480 -0.33 -45.97 11.07
C HIS A 480 -0.39 -46.45 9.62
N THR A 481 -0.74 -47.71 9.41
CA THR A 481 -0.91 -48.30 8.07
C THR A 481 -2.04 -47.61 7.30
N PHE A 482 -3.18 -47.37 7.96
CA PHE A 482 -4.29 -46.65 7.36
C PHE A 482 -3.88 -45.25 6.92
N TYR A 483 -3.25 -44.47 7.79
CA TYR A 483 -2.82 -43.10 7.49
C TYR A 483 -1.86 -43.03 6.31
N HIS A 484 -0.88 -43.93 6.22
CA HIS A 484 0.00 -44.01 5.06
C HIS A 484 -0.74 -44.45 3.78
N SER A 485 -1.65 -45.42 3.88
CA SER A 485 -2.41 -45.89 2.71
C SER A 485 -3.42 -44.85 2.19
N ALA A 486 -4.04 -44.09 3.10
CA ALA A 486 -5.04 -43.07 2.80
C ALA A 486 -4.48 -41.85 2.08
N GLN A 487 -3.16 -41.67 2.08
CA GLN A 487 -2.46 -40.63 1.31
C GLN A 487 -2.45 -40.93 -0.20
N SER A 488 -2.54 -42.20 -0.60
CA SER A 488 -2.59 -42.56 -2.02
C SER A 488 -3.96 -42.28 -2.65
N ILE A 489 -3.95 -41.68 -3.84
CA ILE A 489 -5.17 -41.50 -4.65
C ILE A 489 -5.42 -42.82 -5.38
N SER A 490 -6.42 -43.57 -4.95
CA SER A 490 -6.84 -44.81 -5.62
C SER A 490 -7.87 -44.53 -6.71
N LYS A 491 -8.02 -45.47 -7.66
CA LYS A 491 -9.04 -45.40 -8.70
C LYS A 491 -10.46 -45.29 -8.12
N ASP A 492 -10.74 -46.00 -7.04
CA ASP A 492 -12.07 -45.98 -6.40
C ASP A 492 -12.42 -44.58 -5.86
N ARG A 493 -11.40 -43.83 -5.42
CA ARG A 493 -11.58 -42.45 -4.96
C ARG A 493 -11.91 -41.48 -6.09
N PHE A 494 -11.35 -41.72 -7.28
CA PHE A 494 -11.68 -40.97 -8.48
C PHE A 494 -13.16 -41.16 -8.86
N ASP A 495 -13.64 -42.41 -8.89
CA ASP A 495 -15.02 -42.73 -9.23
C ASP A 495 -16.00 -42.13 -8.22
N MET A 496 -15.68 -42.24 -6.93
CA MET A 496 -16.45 -41.63 -5.84
C MET A 496 -16.54 -40.10 -5.99
N ALA A 497 -15.43 -39.42 -6.20
CA ALA A 497 -15.40 -37.96 -6.38
C ALA A 497 -16.16 -37.51 -7.63
N HIS A 498 -16.09 -38.29 -8.71
CA HIS A 498 -16.85 -38.02 -9.92
C HIS A 498 -18.36 -38.11 -9.69
N VAL A 499 -18.83 -39.17 -9.03
CA VAL A 499 -20.26 -39.37 -8.70
C VAL A 499 -20.75 -38.30 -7.73
N MET A 500 -19.95 -37.97 -6.70
CA MET A 500 -20.23 -36.90 -5.74
C MET A 500 -20.27 -35.52 -6.43
N GLY A 501 -19.31 -35.20 -7.29
CA GLY A 501 -19.27 -33.93 -8.05
C GLY A 501 -20.46 -33.76 -8.99
N LYS A 502 -20.90 -34.84 -9.64
CA LYS A 502 -22.11 -34.85 -10.46
C LYS A 502 -23.37 -34.62 -9.61
N SER A 503 -23.45 -35.25 -8.44
CA SER A 503 -24.53 -35.02 -7.48
C SER A 503 -24.58 -33.55 -7.04
N ASN A 504 -23.43 -32.98 -6.65
CA ASN A 504 -23.29 -31.57 -6.29
C ASN A 504 -23.77 -30.65 -7.43
N LEU A 505 -23.39 -30.91 -8.67
CA LEU A 505 -23.80 -30.10 -9.81
C LEU A 505 -25.33 -30.12 -10.04
N GLN A 506 -25.98 -31.27 -9.81
CA GLN A 506 -27.41 -31.45 -10.03
C GLN A 506 -28.27 -30.91 -8.87
N HIS A 507 -27.74 -30.91 -7.66
CA HIS A 507 -28.47 -30.62 -6.43
C HIS A 507 -28.06 -29.34 -5.73
N SER A 508 -26.96 -28.70 -6.11
CA SER A 508 -26.54 -27.41 -5.54
C SER A 508 -27.64 -26.36 -5.67
N ILE A 509 -27.96 -25.71 -4.56
CA ILE A 509 -29.01 -24.69 -4.48
C ILE A 509 -28.51 -23.28 -4.81
N LEU A 510 -27.20 -23.12 -5.03
CA LEU A 510 -26.59 -21.84 -5.42
C LEU A 510 -27.15 -21.32 -6.75
N PRO A 511 -27.50 -20.03 -6.86
CA PRO A 511 -27.78 -19.40 -8.15
C PRO A 511 -26.61 -19.62 -9.13
N SER A 512 -26.91 -19.94 -10.40
CA SER A 512 -25.84 -20.00 -11.39
C SER A 512 -25.36 -18.57 -11.65
N PRO A 513 -24.07 -18.26 -11.45
CA PRO A 513 -23.54 -16.96 -11.83
C PRO A 513 -23.62 -16.80 -13.35
N SER A 514 -23.72 -15.54 -13.82
CA SER A 514 -23.59 -15.24 -15.23
C SER A 514 -22.13 -15.37 -15.67
N LYS A 515 -21.91 -15.54 -16.98
CA LYS A 515 -20.55 -15.54 -17.54
C LYS A 515 -19.78 -14.27 -17.16
N ASP A 516 -20.45 -13.12 -17.24
CA ASP A 516 -19.87 -11.82 -16.91
C ASP A 516 -19.49 -11.71 -15.43
N THR A 517 -20.27 -12.28 -14.52
CA THR A 517 -19.94 -12.31 -13.09
C THR A 517 -18.67 -13.12 -12.83
N VAL A 518 -18.53 -14.27 -13.47
CA VAL A 518 -17.34 -15.13 -13.32
C VAL A 518 -16.10 -14.46 -13.92
N GLU A 519 -16.20 -13.95 -15.14
CA GLU A 519 -15.09 -13.24 -15.80
C GLU A 519 -14.68 -11.98 -15.01
N ARG A 520 -15.65 -11.23 -14.49
CA ARG A 520 -15.37 -10.06 -13.64
C ARG A 520 -14.66 -10.45 -12.34
N MET A 521 -15.13 -11.50 -11.66
CA MET A 521 -14.46 -11.99 -10.45
C MET A 521 -13.01 -12.39 -10.77
N LEU A 522 -12.78 -13.22 -11.80
CA LEU A 522 -11.43 -13.65 -12.17
C LEU A 522 -10.53 -12.46 -12.56
N HIS A 523 -11.10 -11.47 -13.24
CA HIS A 523 -10.43 -10.22 -13.61
C HIS A 523 -10.06 -9.37 -12.37
N GLU A 524 -10.99 -9.16 -11.45
CA GLU A 524 -10.75 -8.40 -10.21
C GLU A 524 -9.74 -9.09 -9.31
N LEU A 525 -9.84 -10.42 -9.18
CA LEU A 525 -8.92 -11.23 -8.37
C LEU A 525 -7.50 -11.20 -8.90
N CYS A 526 -7.33 -11.21 -10.22
CA CYS A 526 -5.98 -11.22 -10.76
C CYS A 526 -5.31 -9.85 -10.83
N GLY A 527 -6.12 -8.78 -10.85
CA GLY A 527 -5.62 -7.43 -11.06
C GLY A 527 -4.69 -7.38 -12.28
N THR A 528 -3.64 -6.58 -12.20
CA THR A 528 -2.67 -6.38 -13.30
C THR A 528 -1.83 -7.63 -13.63
N SER A 529 -1.89 -8.70 -12.82
CA SER A 529 -0.97 -9.84 -12.91
C SER A 529 -1.35 -10.92 -13.92
N CYS A 530 -2.63 -11.06 -14.29
CA CYS A 530 -3.08 -12.07 -15.29
C CYS A 530 -3.19 -11.53 -16.71
N TYR A 531 -3.01 -10.22 -16.91
CA TYR A 531 -2.97 -9.69 -18.25
C TYR A 531 -1.59 -9.98 -18.82
N ASP A 532 -1.52 -11.01 -19.65
CA ASP A 532 -0.46 -11.18 -20.65
C ASP A 532 -0.49 -10.08 -21.73
N GLY A 533 -1.35 -9.06 -21.56
CA GLY A 533 -1.55 -8.02 -22.54
C GLY A 533 -2.19 -8.55 -23.83
N SER A 534 -2.98 -9.63 -23.83
CA SER A 534 -3.62 -10.11 -25.07
C SER A 534 -4.67 -9.16 -25.65
N TYR A 535 -5.07 -8.10 -24.93
CA TYR A 535 -5.43 -6.85 -25.58
C TYR A 535 -4.14 -6.09 -25.87
N THR A 536 -3.35 -6.60 -26.82
CA THR A 536 -2.21 -5.85 -27.32
C THR A 536 -2.84 -4.68 -28.06
N MET A 537 -2.90 -3.50 -27.42
CA MET A 537 -2.80 -2.28 -28.21
C MET A 537 -1.59 -2.52 -29.11
N SER A 538 -1.82 -2.46 -30.42
CA SER A 538 -0.85 -2.84 -31.45
C SER A 538 0.56 -2.45 -31.03
N TRP A 539 1.53 -3.35 -31.22
CA TRP A 539 2.99 -3.26 -30.97
C TRP A 539 3.70 -2.06 -31.63
N THR A 540 3.01 -0.96 -31.85
CA THR A 540 3.40 0.20 -32.63
C THR A 540 3.88 1.36 -31.77
N SER A 541 3.73 1.30 -30.45
CA SER A 541 4.16 2.37 -29.54
C SER A 541 5.12 1.86 -28.45
N ILE A 542 6.09 2.68 -28.07
CA ILE A 542 7.10 2.34 -27.04
C ILE A 542 6.42 2.09 -25.69
N GLU A 543 5.30 2.77 -25.42
CA GLU A 543 4.48 2.62 -24.22
C GLU A 543 3.91 1.21 -24.08
N SER A 544 3.60 0.53 -25.19
CA SER A 544 3.09 -0.85 -25.15
C SER A 544 4.11 -1.88 -24.63
N HIS A 545 5.39 -1.51 -24.56
CA HIS A 545 6.45 -2.35 -24.00
C HIS A 545 6.69 -2.12 -22.51
N LEU A 546 6.05 -1.13 -21.89
CA LEU A 546 6.19 -0.84 -20.48
C LEU A 546 5.14 -1.62 -19.70
N ASN A 547 5.54 -2.25 -18.59
CA ASN A 547 4.55 -2.71 -17.61
C ASN A 547 3.92 -1.51 -16.90
N ASP A 548 2.86 -1.73 -16.12
CA ASP A 548 2.13 -0.63 -15.47
C ASP A 548 3.00 0.24 -14.54
N GLU A 549 3.97 -0.35 -13.85
CA GLU A 549 4.89 0.39 -12.96
C GLU A 549 5.88 1.26 -13.75
N ASP A 550 6.44 0.69 -14.82
CA ASP A 550 7.31 1.42 -15.76
C ASP A 550 6.54 2.52 -16.48
N PHE A 551 5.27 2.27 -16.83
CA PHE A 551 4.40 3.25 -17.46
C PHE A 551 4.07 4.41 -16.52
N LYS A 552 3.75 4.14 -15.24
CA LYS A 552 3.56 5.20 -14.23
C LYS A 552 4.83 6.03 -14.05
N THR A 553 6.00 5.38 -14.00
CA THR A 553 7.30 6.05 -13.92
C THR A 553 7.54 6.93 -15.14
N TYR A 554 7.25 6.42 -16.34
CA TYR A 554 7.32 7.17 -17.60
C TYR A 554 6.44 8.42 -17.58
N ILE A 555 5.17 8.29 -17.15
CA ILE A 555 4.27 9.42 -16.95
C ILE A 555 4.86 10.41 -15.93
N GLY A 556 5.39 9.94 -14.80
CA GLY A 556 6.07 10.76 -13.81
C GLY A 556 7.22 11.58 -14.40
N VAL A 557 8.05 10.99 -15.27
CA VAL A 557 9.15 11.68 -15.95
C VAL A 557 8.64 12.74 -16.93
N ILE A 558 7.57 12.47 -17.69
CA ILE A 558 6.95 13.47 -18.58
C ILE A 558 6.43 14.66 -17.77
N LEU A 559 5.75 14.40 -16.66
CA LEU A 559 5.24 15.44 -15.77
C LEU A 559 6.36 16.25 -15.12
N TYR A 560 7.44 15.58 -14.70
CA TYR A 560 8.66 16.22 -14.19
C TYR A 560 9.24 17.23 -15.20
N MET A 561 9.46 16.78 -16.45
CA MET A 561 10.02 17.63 -17.51
C MET A 561 9.09 18.81 -17.82
N THR A 562 7.78 18.56 -17.86
CA THR A 562 6.78 19.59 -18.12
C THR A 562 6.80 20.67 -17.04
N ALA A 563 6.75 20.28 -15.76
CA ALA A 563 6.78 21.21 -14.64
C ALA A 563 8.09 22.02 -14.57
N MET A 564 9.24 21.39 -14.83
CA MET A 564 10.54 22.06 -14.92
C MET A 564 10.58 23.11 -16.02
N LEU A 565 10.15 22.76 -17.24
CA LEU A 565 10.13 23.68 -18.37
C LEU A 565 9.14 24.83 -18.16
N THR A 566 7.97 24.56 -17.59
CA THR A 566 6.99 25.60 -17.24
C THR A 566 7.56 26.56 -16.21
N GLY A 567 8.14 26.06 -15.12
CA GLY A 567 8.71 26.88 -14.05
C GLY A 567 9.84 27.81 -14.51
N LEU A 568 10.84 27.24 -15.21
CA LEU A 568 11.92 28.02 -15.80
C LEU A 568 11.41 29.00 -16.86
N GLY A 569 10.43 28.59 -17.67
CA GLY A 569 9.75 29.48 -18.62
C GLY A 569 9.13 30.69 -17.94
N LEU A 570 8.42 30.49 -16.83
CA LEU A 570 7.81 31.57 -16.04
C LEU A 570 8.86 32.58 -15.54
N GLU A 571 9.99 32.10 -15.00
CA GLU A 571 11.08 32.99 -14.59
C GLU A 571 11.67 33.79 -15.74
N LEU A 572 11.86 33.17 -16.92
CA LEU A 572 12.38 33.89 -18.10
C LEU A 572 11.43 34.98 -18.58
N PHE A 573 10.12 34.70 -18.59
CA PHE A 573 9.13 35.71 -18.93
C PHE A 573 9.13 36.84 -17.91
N GLY A 574 9.17 36.52 -16.62
CA GLY A 574 9.29 37.51 -15.55
C GLY A 574 10.57 38.35 -15.67
N TRP A 575 11.70 37.72 -15.96
CA TRP A 575 12.97 38.38 -16.22
C TRP A 575 12.90 39.33 -17.40
N ASP A 576 12.33 38.90 -18.52
CA ASP A 576 12.25 39.73 -19.72
C ASP A 576 11.36 40.96 -19.49
N ILE A 577 10.21 40.78 -18.84
CA ILE A 577 9.30 41.86 -18.46
C ILE A 577 9.98 42.87 -17.53
N LEU A 578 10.67 42.39 -16.48
CA LEU A 578 11.31 43.25 -15.49
C LEU A 578 12.53 43.98 -16.06
N THR A 579 13.28 43.35 -16.96
CA THR A 579 14.48 43.97 -17.57
C THR A 579 14.18 44.87 -18.77
N ARG A 580 13.11 44.63 -19.56
CA ARG A 580 12.72 45.51 -20.67
C ARG A 580 11.92 46.72 -20.22
N ASP A 581 10.80 46.46 -19.57
CA ASP A 581 9.67 47.40 -19.63
C ASP A 581 9.47 48.16 -18.32
N MET A 582 9.75 47.52 -17.18
CA MET A 582 9.30 48.03 -15.88
C MET A 582 10.41 48.39 -14.90
N GLY A 583 11.61 47.80 -15.02
CA GLY A 583 12.65 47.90 -14.00
C GLY A 583 12.23 47.32 -12.65
N TRP A 584 13.06 47.50 -11.62
CA TRP A 584 12.69 47.15 -10.25
C TRP A 584 12.04 48.34 -9.54
N SER A 585 10.92 48.11 -8.85
CA SER A 585 10.20 49.15 -8.10
C SER A 585 9.68 48.60 -6.77
N THR A 586 9.28 49.48 -5.85
CA THR A 586 8.72 49.08 -4.55
C THR A 586 7.51 48.15 -4.67
N LYS A 587 6.71 48.31 -5.73
CA LYS A 587 5.58 47.39 -6.02
C LYS A 587 6.07 45.98 -6.36
N HIS A 588 7.16 45.86 -7.10
CA HIS A 588 7.78 44.57 -7.42
C HIS A 588 8.40 43.92 -6.18
N GLU A 589 9.06 44.72 -5.32
CA GLU A 589 9.57 44.25 -4.03
C GLU A 589 8.44 43.69 -3.13
N THR A 590 7.31 44.39 -3.06
CA THR A 590 6.13 43.90 -2.30
C THR A 590 5.58 42.60 -2.88
N ARG A 591 5.50 42.48 -4.21
CA ARG A 591 5.09 41.23 -4.88
C ARG A 591 6.06 40.09 -4.59
N TRP A 592 7.35 40.38 -4.51
CA TRP A 592 8.38 39.42 -4.15
C TRP A 592 8.24 38.90 -2.72
N TRP A 593 7.96 39.78 -1.76
CA TRP A 593 7.67 39.37 -0.39
C TRP A 593 6.39 38.53 -0.29
N LEU A 594 5.34 38.94 -1.00
CA LEU A 594 4.09 38.17 -1.05
C LEU A 594 4.30 36.78 -1.66
N ALA A 595 5.08 36.67 -2.73
CA ALA A 595 5.39 35.40 -3.35
C ALA A 595 6.16 34.45 -2.41
N GLN A 596 7.13 34.97 -1.65
CA GLN A 596 7.81 34.21 -0.60
C GLN A 596 6.87 33.78 0.54
N PHE A 597 5.93 34.65 0.93
CA PHE A 597 4.94 34.33 1.95
C PHE A 597 3.98 33.21 1.54
N LEU A 598 3.55 33.20 0.27
CA LEU A 598 2.61 32.21 -0.26
C LEU A 598 3.29 30.88 -0.65
N PHE A 599 4.61 30.87 -0.85
CA PHE A 599 5.38 29.68 -1.20
C PHE A 599 5.06 28.45 -0.32
N PRO A 600 5.18 28.52 1.03
CA PRO A 600 4.99 27.32 1.87
C PRO A 600 3.56 26.77 1.78
N LEU A 601 2.57 27.64 1.58
CA LEU A 601 1.18 27.23 1.34
C LEU A 601 1.06 26.44 0.03
N PHE A 602 1.63 26.95 -1.06
CA PHE A 602 1.57 26.28 -2.36
C PHE A 602 2.35 24.96 -2.37
N ALA A 603 3.50 24.90 -1.70
CA ALA A 603 4.27 23.67 -1.52
C ALA A 603 3.48 22.60 -0.74
N ALA A 604 2.85 22.99 0.38
CA ALA A 604 2.01 22.09 1.17
C ALA A 604 0.76 21.62 0.40
N THR A 605 0.09 22.53 -0.32
CA THR A 605 -1.05 22.18 -1.18
C THR A 605 -0.63 21.22 -2.29
N SER A 606 0.51 21.46 -2.93
CA SER A 606 1.05 20.56 -3.96
C SER A 606 1.33 19.17 -3.39
N LEU A 607 1.97 19.07 -2.23
CA LEU A 607 2.20 17.79 -1.54
C LEU A 607 0.88 17.06 -1.26
N GLY A 608 -0.09 17.72 -0.61
CA GLY A 608 -1.37 17.09 -0.27
C GLY A 608 -2.17 16.61 -1.49
N LEU A 609 -2.22 17.44 -2.55
CA LEU A 609 -2.88 17.06 -3.80
C LEU A 609 -2.15 15.90 -4.50
N SER A 610 -0.82 15.83 -4.44
CA SER A 610 -0.04 14.77 -5.07
C SER A 610 -0.26 13.41 -4.41
N ILE A 611 -0.38 13.37 -3.08
CA ILE A 611 -0.70 12.16 -2.31
C ILE A 611 -2.09 11.65 -2.69
N SER A 612 -3.03 12.56 -2.95
CA SER A 612 -4.38 12.26 -3.44
C SER A 612 -4.43 12.05 -4.96
N ARG A 613 -3.28 12.02 -5.64
CA ARG A 613 -3.12 11.87 -7.11
C ARG A 613 -3.97 12.83 -7.92
N ASN A 614 -4.12 14.07 -7.44
CA ASN A 614 -4.91 15.10 -8.10
C ASN A 614 -4.02 15.97 -8.98
N PHE A 615 -4.30 16.04 -10.29
CA PHE A 615 -3.51 16.81 -11.26
C PHE A 615 -3.52 18.33 -11.03
N MET A 616 -4.41 18.86 -10.19
CA MET A 616 -4.32 20.25 -9.69
C MET A 616 -3.02 20.51 -8.93
N THR A 617 -2.29 19.47 -8.50
CA THR A 617 -0.92 19.56 -7.97
C THR A 617 0.01 20.39 -8.85
N LEU A 618 -0.04 20.21 -10.17
CA LEU A 618 0.95 20.75 -11.11
C LEU A 618 0.98 22.30 -11.16
N PRO A 619 -0.15 23.02 -11.28
CA PRO A 619 -0.12 24.49 -11.25
C PRO A 619 0.39 25.03 -9.91
N PHE A 620 0.00 24.44 -8.76
CA PHE A 620 0.52 24.87 -7.45
C PHE A 620 2.01 24.57 -7.31
N LEU A 621 2.47 23.43 -7.84
CA LEU A 621 3.89 23.05 -7.85
C LEU A 621 4.72 24.05 -8.67
N ALA A 622 4.36 24.29 -9.93
CA ALA A 622 5.13 25.14 -10.83
C ALA A 622 5.06 26.64 -10.44
N ILE A 623 3.89 27.14 -10.05
CA ILE A 623 3.76 28.55 -9.63
C ILE A 623 4.41 28.76 -8.26
N GLY A 624 4.25 27.79 -7.36
CA GLY A 624 4.83 27.83 -6.01
C GLY A 624 6.35 27.84 -6.06
N LEU A 625 6.97 26.81 -6.66
CA LEU A 625 8.43 26.67 -6.68
C LEU A 625 9.14 27.87 -7.33
N TRP A 626 8.56 28.44 -8.39
CA TRP A 626 9.13 29.62 -9.06
C TRP A 626 8.49 30.94 -8.63
N LYS A 627 7.81 30.98 -7.48
CA LYS A 627 7.33 32.22 -6.83
C LYS A 627 6.61 33.16 -7.81
N PHE A 628 5.68 32.61 -8.58
CA PHE A 628 4.92 33.33 -9.64
C PHE A 628 5.77 33.87 -10.80
N GLY A 629 6.92 33.25 -11.08
CA GLY A 629 7.83 33.63 -12.18
C GLY A 629 8.77 34.78 -11.84
N ILE A 630 8.96 35.12 -10.56
CA ILE A 630 9.93 36.14 -10.17
C ILE A 630 11.35 35.55 -10.34
N PRO A 631 12.26 36.21 -11.10
CA PRO A 631 13.43 35.55 -11.69
C PRO A 631 14.60 35.35 -10.73
N GLU A 632 14.42 34.55 -9.68
CA GLU A 632 15.47 34.27 -8.71
C GLU A 632 16.61 33.46 -9.33
N THR A 633 16.31 32.31 -9.93
CA THR A 633 17.29 31.39 -10.52
C THR A 633 18.04 32.04 -11.67
N VAL A 634 17.29 32.67 -12.59
CA VAL A 634 17.85 33.37 -13.76
C VAL A 634 18.71 34.56 -13.33
N SER A 635 18.31 35.32 -12.29
CA SER A 635 19.10 36.47 -11.82
C SER A 635 20.45 36.06 -11.23
N TYR A 636 20.53 34.96 -10.49
CA TYR A 636 21.80 34.44 -9.98
C TYR A 636 22.71 33.99 -11.13
N MET A 637 22.18 33.24 -12.09
CA MET A 637 22.95 32.82 -13.27
C MET A 637 23.48 34.02 -14.04
N TYR A 638 22.62 35.02 -14.25
CA TYR A 638 23.00 36.25 -14.92
C TYR A 638 24.14 36.97 -14.17
N GLY A 639 24.01 37.13 -12.85
CA GLY A 639 25.06 37.73 -12.03
C GLY A 639 26.38 36.96 -12.10
N ALA A 640 26.35 35.63 -12.09
CA ALA A 640 27.54 34.80 -12.21
C ALA A 640 28.28 34.98 -13.55
N LEU A 641 27.53 35.12 -14.65
CA LEU A 641 28.10 35.17 -16.00
C LEU A 641 28.52 36.59 -16.44
N TYR A 642 27.88 37.63 -15.91
CA TYR A 642 28.01 38.99 -16.46
C TYR A 642 28.50 40.05 -15.48
N GLN A 643 28.64 39.76 -14.18
CA GLN A 643 29.10 40.77 -13.22
C GLN A 643 30.62 40.99 -13.33
N ASP A 644 31.07 42.25 -13.34
CA ASP A 644 32.48 42.71 -13.31
C ASP A 644 33.35 42.41 -14.54
N VAL A 645 32.76 42.02 -15.66
CA VAL A 645 33.50 41.80 -16.90
C VAL A 645 33.66 43.13 -17.65
N LYS A 646 34.80 43.81 -17.43
CA LYS A 646 35.21 44.99 -18.24
C LYS A 646 35.54 44.62 -19.69
N ASP A 647 35.93 43.36 -19.94
CA ASP A 647 36.29 42.84 -21.27
C ASP A 647 35.46 41.57 -21.59
N PRO A 648 34.41 41.66 -22.43
CA PRO A 648 33.48 40.57 -22.73
C PRO A 648 34.14 39.30 -23.27
N ASP A 649 35.33 39.40 -23.85
CA ASP A 649 36.01 38.29 -24.51
C ASP A 649 36.84 37.44 -23.53
N GLN A 650 37.16 37.95 -22.33
CA GLN A 650 37.83 37.19 -21.26
C GLN A 650 36.89 36.61 -20.21
N ALA A 651 35.59 36.92 -20.30
CA ALA A 651 34.56 36.61 -19.31
C ALA A 651 34.48 35.12 -18.94
N TRP A 652 34.66 34.23 -19.93
CA TRP A 652 34.29 32.83 -19.79
C TRP A 652 35.33 31.97 -19.08
N PHE A 653 36.59 32.41 -19.00
CA PHE A 653 37.70 31.60 -18.46
C PHE A 653 38.14 32.02 -17.05
N LYS A 654 37.72 33.17 -16.54
CA LYS A 654 38.07 33.65 -15.20
C LYS A 654 36.82 33.86 -14.36
N LEU A 655 36.28 32.76 -13.84
CA LEU A 655 35.24 32.85 -12.81
C LEU A 655 35.86 33.48 -11.56
N SER A 656 35.50 34.73 -11.27
CA SER A 656 36.03 35.41 -10.10
C SER A 656 35.45 34.80 -8.81
N TRP A 657 36.17 34.94 -7.70
CA TRP A 657 35.68 34.53 -6.38
C TRP A 657 34.32 35.17 -6.02
N GLY A 658 34.00 36.34 -6.58
CA GLY A 658 32.70 36.98 -6.38
C GLY A 658 31.55 36.41 -7.23
N GLN A 659 31.87 35.75 -8.35
CA GLN A 659 30.87 35.13 -9.24
C GLN A 659 30.53 33.70 -8.83
N LEU A 660 31.48 32.99 -8.21
CA LEU A 660 31.32 31.58 -7.82
C LEU A 660 30.10 31.35 -6.89
N PRO A 661 29.84 32.13 -5.82
CA PRO A 661 28.66 31.93 -4.99
C PRO A 661 27.35 32.06 -5.76
N LYS A 662 27.29 33.00 -6.71
CA LYS A 662 26.10 33.21 -7.56
C LYS A 662 25.85 32.03 -8.49
N LEU A 663 26.91 31.46 -9.06
CA LEU A 663 26.81 30.26 -9.89
C LEU A 663 26.31 29.08 -9.05
N ILE A 664 26.89 28.89 -7.86
CA ILE A 664 26.52 27.82 -6.93
C ILE A 664 25.06 27.96 -6.50
N ASN A 665 24.61 29.17 -6.13
CA ASN A 665 23.20 29.42 -5.79
C ASN A 665 22.26 29.15 -6.96
N SER A 666 22.62 29.54 -8.18
CA SER A 666 21.77 29.27 -9.36
C SER A 666 21.64 27.77 -9.64
N VAL A 667 22.75 27.04 -9.65
CA VAL A 667 22.75 25.58 -9.88
C VAL A 667 22.05 24.85 -8.73
N GLY A 668 22.29 25.28 -7.48
CA GLY A 668 21.60 24.80 -6.29
C GLY A 668 20.09 24.95 -6.42
N ASN A 669 19.59 26.12 -6.84
CA ASN A 669 18.16 26.37 -7.07
C ASN A 669 17.57 25.41 -8.10
N ILE A 670 18.26 25.20 -9.22
CA ILE A 670 17.81 24.27 -10.26
C ILE A 670 17.73 22.84 -9.70
N MET A 671 18.76 22.38 -8.98
CA MET A 671 18.79 21.05 -8.37
C MET A 671 17.70 20.88 -7.31
N HIS A 672 17.51 21.88 -6.44
CA HIS A 672 16.50 21.88 -5.39
C HIS A 672 15.09 21.79 -5.99
N HIS A 673 14.74 22.66 -6.95
CA HIS A 673 13.43 22.64 -7.59
C HIS A 673 13.21 21.33 -8.36
N SER A 674 14.24 20.86 -9.07
CA SER A 674 14.22 19.59 -9.78
C SER A 674 13.92 18.41 -8.87
N ALA A 675 14.64 18.30 -7.75
CA ALA A 675 14.45 17.26 -6.76
C ALA A 675 13.02 17.29 -6.19
N SER A 676 12.54 18.47 -5.79
CA SER A 676 11.16 18.65 -5.30
C SER A 676 10.12 18.18 -6.31
N ILE A 677 10.26 18.54 -7.58
CA ILE A 677 9.29 18.19 -8.62
C ILE A 677 9.31 16.70 -8.87
N LEU A 678 10.50 16.10 -9.00
CA LEU A 678 10.64 14.67 -9.23
C LEU A 678 9.94 13.87 -8.11
N THR A 679 10.12 14.25 -6.85
CA THR A 679 9.43 13.59 -5.73
C THR A 679 7.91 13.73 -5.85
N ILE A 680 7.41 14.96 -6.04
CA ILE A 680 5.96 15.25 -6.07
C ILE A 680 5.26 14.56 -7.26
N VAL A 681 5.87 14.55 -8.44
CA VAL A 681 5.24 13.91 -9.61
C VAL A 681 5.32 12.37 -9.57
N MET A 682 6.25 11.79 -8.82
CA MET A 682 6.25 10.35 -8.55
C MET A 682 5.10 9.94 -7.63
N PHE A 683 4.72 10.79 -6.67
CA PHE A 683 3.47 10.60 -5.92
C PHE A 683 2.24 10.78 -6.80
N LEU A 684 2.20 11.85 -7.60
CA LEU A 684 1.07 12.18 -8.46
C LEU A 684 0.77 11.09 -9.51
N SER A 685 1.81 10.55 -10.17
CA SER A 685 1.68 9.47 -11.15
C SER A 685 1.31 8.13 -10.52
N GLY A 686 1.45 8.00 -9.19
CA GLY A 686 1.27 6.75 -8.48
C GLY A 686 2.41 5.74 -8.67
N ALA A 687 3.53 6.16 -9.28
CA ALA A 687 4.76 5.37 -9.35
C ALA A 687 5.31 5.08 -7.93
N VAL A 688 5.06 5.97 -6.98
CA VAL A 688 5.32 5.72 -5.56
C VAL A 688 4.12 6.13 -4.70
N LEU A 689 3.77 5.29 -3.73
CA LEU A 689 2.81 5.64 -2.69
C LEU A 689 3.52 6.41 -1.58
N ALA A 690 3.02 7.60 -1.27
CA ALA A 690 3.58 8.41 -0.20
C ALA A 690 3.29 7.77 1.16
N ASP A 691 4.32 7.69 2.00
CA ASP A 691 4.23 7.28 3.39
C ASP A 691 4.87 8.33 4.30
N ARG A 692 4.82 8.07 5.61
CA ARG A 692 5.37 8.99 6.62
C ARG A 692 6.88 9.24 6.45
N HIS A 693 7.64 8.25 5.99
CA HIS A 693 9.09 8.31 5.90
C HIS A 693 9.50 9.23 4.75
N MET A 694 8.79 9.14 3.62
CA MET A 694 9.00 10.02 2.47
C MET A 694 8.51 11.45 2.72
N VAL A 695 7.38 11.61 3.41
CA VAL A 695 6.77 12.92 3.67
C VAL A 695 7.54 13.72 4.72
N ALA A 696 8.17 13.06 5.70
CA ALA A 696 8.84 13.72 6.81
C ALA A 696 9.88 14.76 6.37
N SER A 697 10.78 14.41 5.45
CA SER A 697 11.82 15.35 5.00
C SER A 697 11.23 16.55 4.24
N ILE A 698 10.17 16.34 3.46
CA ILE A 698 9.49 17.40 2.71
C ILE A 698 8.83 18.41 3.66
N VAL A 699 8.23 17.93 4.74
CA VAL A 699 7.61 18.80 5.75
C VAL A 699 8.65 19.72 6.39
N VAL A 700 9.85 19.21 6.72
CA VAL A 700 10.92 20.06 7.29
C VAL A 700 11.35 21.15 6.31
N LEU A 701 11.46 20.83 5.01
CA LEU A 701 11.76 21.83 3.98
C LEU A 701 10.66 22.91 3.89
N ILE A 702 9.39 22.52 3.96
CA ILE A 702 8.28 23.49 4.00
C ILE A 702 8.38 24.41 5.22
N MET A 703 8.82 23.88 6.37
CA MET A 703 9.01 24.66 7.60
C MET A 703 10.12 25.69 7.50
N GLN A 704 11.23 25.39 6.82
CA GLN A 704 12.29 26.39 6.52
C GLN A 704 11.68 27.61 5.81
N HIS A 705 10.77 27.37 4.88
CA HIS A 705 10.13 28.45 4.14
C HIS A 705 9.10 29.28 4.94
N TRP A 706 8.71 28.90 6.16
CA TRP A 706 7.87 29.75 7.01
C TRP A 706 8.57 31.03 7.44
N PHE A 707 9.90 30.98 7.56
CA PHE A 707 10.70 32.03 8.18
C PHE A 707 11.43 32.91 7.16
N THR A 708 11.27 32.69 5.85
CA THR A 708 12.03 33.40 4.80
C THR A 708 11.88 34.91 4.82
N LEU A 709 10.76 35.45 5.32
CA LEU A 709 10.57 36.89 5.45
C LEU A 709 11.34 37.50 6.64
N LEU A 710 11.74 36.71 7.63
CA LEU A 710 12.50 37.21 8.78
C LEU A 710 13.86 37.79 8.37
N LYS A 711 14.46 37.32 7.27
CA LYS A 711 15.76 37.84 6.79
C LYS A 711 15.76 39.34 6.51
N TYR A 712 14.60 39.93 6.20
CA TYR A 712 14.46 41.36 5.92
C TYR A 712 14.38 42.25 7.17
N LYS A 713 14.12 41.67 8.35
CA LYS A 713 13.97 42.40 9.62
C LYS A 713 14.98 41.95 10.68
N HIS A 714 15.23 40.65 10.77
CA HIS A 714 16.05 40.00 11.78
C HIS A 714 16.93 38.92 11.14
N LEU A 715 17.94 39.34 10.38
CA LEU A 715 18.83 38.44 9.63
C LEU A 715 19.48 37.35 10.51
N TYR A 716 20.02 37.72 11.67
CA TYR A 716 20.66 36.75 12.57
C TYR A 716 19.69 35.71 13.12
N LEU A 717 18.47 36.14 13.49
CA LEU A 717 17.44 35.22 13.97
C LEU A 717 17.01 34.26 12.86
N PHE A 718 16.84 34.77 11.64
CA PHE A 718 16.59 33.95 10.46
C PHE A 718 17.69 32.91 10.26
N CYS A 719 18.97 33.30 10.25
CA CYS A 719 20.08 32.36 10.09
C CYS A 719 20.13 31.28 11.18
N VAL A 720 19.87 31.64 12.44
CA VAL A 720 19.83 30.67 13.55
C VAL A 720 18.70 29.65 13.36
N ILE A 721 17.50 30.11 13.00
CA ILE A 721 16.35 29.24 12.75
C ILE A 721 16.62 28.31 11.56
N GLU A 722 17.15 28.84 10.45
CA GLU A 722 17.48 28.04 9.27
C GLU A 722 18.55 26.98 9.56
N ILE A 723 19.60 27.29 10.33
CA ILE A 723 20.62 26.31 10.72
C ILE A 723 20.01 25.18 11.56
N ILE A 724 19.13 25.51 12.51
CA ILE A 724 18.46 24.49 13.34
C ILE A 724 17.59 23.57 12.46
N LEU A 725 16.80 24.16 11.56
CA LEU A 725 15.94 23.39 10.66
C LEU A 725 16.74 22.59 9.61
N GLU A 726 17.89 23.10 9.16
CA GLU A 726 18.80 22.39 8.25
C GLU A 726 19.38 21.14 8.92
N VAL A 727 19.85 21.25 10.16
CA VAL A 727 20.32 20.08 10.94
C VAL A 727 19.19 19.06 11.11
N TYR A 728 17.96 19.52 11.34
CA TYR A 728 16.81 18.61 11.44
C TYR A 728 16.48 17.95 10.10
N PHE A 729 16.53 18.69 8.99
CA PHE A 729 16.32 18.17 7.65
C PHE A 729 17.36 17.10 7.30
N GLU A 730 18.65 17.39 7.51
CA GLU A 730 19.74 16.45 7.26
C GLU A 730 19.59 15.19 8.12
N TRP A 731 19.23 15.33 9.40
CA TRP A 731 18.99 14.20 10.29
C TRP A 731 17.90 13.27 9.74
N VAL A 732 16.76 13.84 9.32
CA VAL A 732 15.65 13.07 8.76
C VAL A 732 16.05 12.41 7.44
N ILE A 733 16.68 13.14 6.52
CA ILE A 733 17.02 12.59 5.21
C ILE A 733 18.08 11.49 5.32
N PHE A 734 19.08 11.61 6.18
CA PHE A 734 20.08 10.55 6.37
C PHE A 734 19.48 9.30 7.02
N SER A 735 18.55 9.48 7.96
CA SER A 735 17.85 8.38 8.61
C SER A 735 16.98 7.59 7.63
N GLU A 736 16.42 8.27 6.63
CA GLU A 736 15.42 7.70 5.72
C GLU A 736 15.95 7.40 4.31
N LEU A 737 17.15 7.86 3.92
CA LEU A 737 17.65 7.78 2.54
C LEU A 737 17.67 6.35 2.00
N HIS A 738 18.09 5.39 2.83
CA HIS A 738 18.11 3.97 2.46
C HIS A 738 16.68 3.45 2.21
N TYR A 739 15.74 3.77 3.10
CA TYR A 739 14.34 3.39 2.96
C TYR A 739 13.73 3.99 1.68
N VAL A 740 13.90 5.30 1.48
CA VAL A 740 13.38 6.02 0.31
C VAL A 740 13.95 5.46 -1.00
N HIS A 741 15.25 5.19 -1.07
CA HIS A 741 15.88 4.58 -2.24
C HIS A 741 15.40 3.14 -2.50
N SER A 742 15.19 2.36 -1.44
CA SER A 742 14.68 0.97 -1.55
C SER A 742 13.26 0.90 -2.10
N ARG A 743 12.45 1.95 -1.86
CA ARG A 743 11.09 2.08 -2.39
C ARG A 743 11.08 2.43 -3.87
N HIS A 744 11.88 3.42 -4.28
CA HIS A 744 12.06 3.74 -5.69
C HIS A 744 13.38 4.50 -5.92
N PRO A 745 14.25 4.07 -6.87
CA PRO A 745 15.55 4.70 -7.09
C PRO A 745 15.48 6.20 -7.36
N SER A 746 14.49 6.64 -8.16
CA SER A 746 14.29 8.07 -8.46
C SER A 746 14.06 8.92 -7.21
N LEU A 747 13.45 8.36 -6.16
CA LEU A 747 13.27 9.09 -4.91
C LEU A 747 14.59 9.22 -4.14
N GLY A 748 15.40 8.15 -4.11
CA GLY A 748 16.76 8.23 -3.56
C GLY A 748 17.61 9.27 -4.29
N TYR A 749 17.45 9.39 -5.62
CA TYR A 749 18.12 10.42 -6.41
C TYR A 749 17.61 11.82 -6.09
N SER A 750 16.29 12.02 -5.98
CA SER A 750 15.74 13.32 -5.59
C SER A 750 16.18 13.71 -4.18
N SER A 751 16.17 12.79 -3.22
CA SER A 751 16.61 13.07 -1.84
C SER A 751 18.10 13.44 -1.80
N SER A 752 18.94 12.72 -2.53
CA SER A 752 20.38 13.04 -2.61
C SER A 752 20.63 14.37 -3.31
N ALA A 753 19.94 14.64 -4.41
CA ALA A 753 20.05 15.91 -5.14
C ALA A 753 19.59 17.09 -4.28
N MET A 754 18.54 16.91 -3.48
CA MET A 754 18.06 17.91 -2.52
C MET A 754 19.12 18.23 -1.47
N LEU A 755 19.71 17.20 -0.84
CA LEU A 755 20.79 17.37 0.14
C LEU A 755 21.99 18.12 -0.45
N VAL A 756 22.41 17.73 -1.67
CA VAL A 756 23.52 18.41 -2.37
C VAL A 756 23.18 19.88 -2.65
N ALA A 757 21.95 20.19 -3.06
CA ALA A 757 21.53 21.56 -3.30
C ALA A 757 21.62 22.43 -2.03
N HIS A 758 21.29 21.87 -0.87
CA HIS A 758 21.40 22.56 0.41
C HIS A 758 22.86 22.81 0.81
N TRP A 759 23.73 21.82 0.63
CA TRP A 759 25.17 22.00 0.82
C TRP A 759 25.75 23.07 -0.11
N MET A 760 25.24 23.17 -1.34
CA MET A 760 25.62 24.24 -2.26
C MET A 760 25.24 25.62 -1.71
N TYR A 761 24.03 25.80 -1.16
CA TYR A 761 23.63 27.06 -0.52
C TYR A 761 24.50 27.39 0.70
N PHE A 762 24.74 26.40 1.56
CA PHE A 762 25.59 26.58 2.73
C PHE A 762 27.00 27.02 2.32
N PHE A 763 27.58 26.35 1.32
CA PHE A 763 28.91 26.69 0.81
C PHE A 763 28.94 28.07 0.13
N ALA A 764 27.91 28.42 -0.65
CA ALA A 764 27.80 29.76 -1.25
C ALA A 764 27.75 30.85 -0.16
N GLY A 765 26.96 30.64 0.89
CA GLY A 765 26.91 31.55 2.05
C GLY A 765 28.25 31.68 2.78
N MET A 766 28.98 30.58 2.95
CA MET A 766 30.33 30.59 3.53
C MET A 766 31.34 31.39 2.69
N LEU A 767 31.27 31.29 1.35
CA LEU A 767 32.11 32.07 0.45
C LEU A 767 31.77 33.56 0.50
N GLU A 768 30.49 33.91 0.57
CA GLU A 768 30.05 35.31 0.72
C GLU A 768 30.50 35.90 2.06
N LEU A 769 30.41 35.12 3.15
CA LEU A 769 30.92 35.50 4.45
C LEU A 769 32.45 35.68 4.42
N ALA A 770 33.19 34.75 3.83
CA ALA A 770 34.64 34.86 3.70
C ALA A 770 35.04 36.14 2.96
N LYS A 771 34.34 36.48 1.86
CA LYS A 771 34.55 37.72 1.11
C LYS A 771 34.28 38.97 1.96
N SER A 772 33.25 38.95 2.81
CA SER A 772 32.94 40.07 3.71
C SER A 772 34.01 40.32 4.79
N LEU A 773 34.83 39.30 5.09
CA LEU A 773 35.92 39.37 6.05
C LEU A 773 37.23 39.86 5.42
N GLU A 774 37.32 39.93 4.09
CA GLU A 774 38.51 40.44 3.43
C GLU A 774 38.74 41.91 3.82
N PRO A 775 39.94 42.26 4.34
CA PRO A 775 40.23 43.62 4.74
C PRO A 775 40.12 44.53 3.52
N LYS A 776 39.22 45.51 3.59
CA LYS A 776 39.02 46.49 2.53
C LYS A 776 40.39 47.13 2.24
N PRO A 777 40.92 47.05 0.99
CA PRO A 777 42.22 47.63 0.68
C PRO A 777 42.20 49.09 1.11
N PRO A 778 43.27 49.61 1.75
CA PRO A 778 43.32 51.00 2.19
C PRO A 778 42.98 51.88 1.00
N SER A 779 41.84 52.57 1.07
CA SER A 779 41.38 53.42 -0.02
C SER A 779 42.46 54.44 -0.31
N ALA A 780 43.00 54.45 -1.53
CA ALA A 780 44.05 55.36 -1.97
C ALA A 780 43.68 56.86 -1.82
N ASP A 781 42.42 57.14 -1.48
CA ASP A 781 41.88 58.49 -1.28
C ASP A 781 42.09 59.05 0.14
N ASN A 782 42.76 58.31 1.06
CA ASN A 782 43.00 58.78 2.43
C ASN A 782 44.28 59.62 2.63
N GLU A 783 44.99 60.01 1.56
CA GLU A 783 46.14 60.93 1.70
C GLU A 783 45.76 62.43 1.71
N THR A 784 44.49 62.83 1.57
CA THR A 784 44.11 64.27 1.54
C THR A 784 42.99 64.72 2.47
N SER A 785 42.40 63.88 3.33
CA SER A 785 41.19 64.22 4.12
C SER A 785 41.33 64.15 5.65
N THR A 786 42.53 64.37 6.21
CA THR A 786 42.79 64.34 7.66
C THR A 786 42.13 65.46 8.50
N SER A 787 41.30 66.35 7.94
CA SER A 787 40.60 67.40 8.72
C SER A 787 39.10 67.22 8.91
N SER A 788 38.41 66.30 8.21
CA SER A 788 36.94 66.21 8.24
C SER A 788 36.39 65.04 9.07
N SER A 789 37.15 63.94 9.24
CA SER A 789 36.62 62.75 9.93
C SER A 789 36.43 62.94 11.44
N LYS A 790 37.18 63.85 12.08
CA LYS A 790 37.03 64.12 13.53
C LYS A 790 35.71 64.82 13.88
N GLU A 791 35.07 65.50 12.92
CA GLU A 791 33.82 66.22 13.17
C GLU A 791 32.59 65.29 13.04
N MET A 792 32.66 64.31 12.13
CA MET A 792 31.56 63.37 11.89
C MET A 792 31.43 62.31 13.00
N ASP A 793 32.56 61.83 13.55
CA ASP A 793 32.54 60.91 14.70
C ASP A 793 31.98 61.58 15.98
N SER A 794 32.18 62.90 16.13
CA SER A 794 31.58 63.70 17.22
C SER A 794 30.06 63.85 17.08
N VAL A 795 29.54 63.92 15.85
CA VAL A 795 28.08 64.02 15.59
C VAL A 795 27.40 62.66 15.76
N MET A 796 28.04 61.58 15.31
CA MET A 796 27.53 60.21 15.44
C MET A 796 27.40 59.80 16.92
N MET A 797 28.37 60.16 17.78
CA MET A 797 28.31 59.89 19.23
C MET A 797 27.21 60.69 19.95
N ARG A 798 26.86 61.90 19.49
CA ARG A 798 25.75 62.67 20.08
C ARG A 798 24.37 62.11 19.70
N LEU A 799 24.23 61.53 18.51
CA LEU A 799 22.98 60.92 18.06
C LEU A 799 22.71 59.55 18.72
N VAL A 800 23.77 58.82 19.09
CA VAL A 800 23.65 57.58 19.86
C VAL A 800 23.29 57.86 21.32
N GLN A 801 23.80 58.95 21.91
CA GLN A 801 23.43 59.35 23.27
C GLN A 801 22.01 59.93 23.38
N SER A 802 21.46 60.56 22.33
CA SER A 802 20.08 61.06 22.39
C SER A 802 19.01 59.96 22.27
N ARG A 803 19.31 58.82 21.63
CA ARG A 803 18.35 57.71 21.50
C ARG A 803 18.21 56.84 22.74
N HIS A 804 19.13 56.92 23.71
CA HIS A 804 18.98 56.22 24.99
C HIS A 804 18.19 57.02 26.04
N ALA A 805 17.88 58.29 25.81
CA ALA A 805 17.07 59.10 26.72
C ALA A 805 15.54 58.95 26.50
N ASP A 806 15.10 58.46 25.33
CA ASP A 806 13.68 58.39 24.96
C ASP A 806 13.02 57.01 25.19
N PHE A 807 13.74 56.03 25.75
CA PHE A 807 13.21 54.67 25.95
C PHE A 807 12.71 54.36 27.38
N ASP A 808 12.69 55.33 28.28
CA ASP A 808 12.33 55.14 29.71
C ASP A 808 10.99 55.80 30.12
N SER A 809 10.12 56.22 29.18
CA SER A 809 8.87 56.93 29.54
C SER A 809 7.60 56.53 28.77
N SER A 810 7.41 55.27 28.40
CA SER A 810 6.08 54.80 27.96
C SER A 810 5.88 53.30 28.15
N ALA A 811 5.52 52.92 29.37
CA ALA A 811 4.90 51.62 29.68
C ALA A 811 3.75 51.81 30.69
N VAL A 812 2.58 52.21 30.17
CA VAL A 812 1.27 52.13 30.83
C VAL A 812 0.21 51.85 29.74
N GLU A 813 -0.58 50.78 29.94
CA GLU A 813 -1.76 50.30 29.17
C GLU A 813 -1.46 49.82 27.72
N VAL A 814 -1.74 48.57 27.30
CA VAL A 814 -2.84 47.62 27.55
C VAL A 814 -2.33 46.18 27.60
#